data_AF-A0A9Q2LAT9-F1
#
_entry.id   AF-A0A9Q2LAT9-F1
#
_cell.length_a   1.000
_cell.length_b   1.000
_cell.length_c   1.000
_cell.angle_alpha   90.00
_cell.angle_beta   90.00
_cell.angle_gamma   90.00
#
_symmetry.space_group_name_H-M   'P 1'
#
loop_
_entity.id
_entity.type
_entity.pdbx_description
1 polymer ?
#
loop_
_entity_poly.entity_id
_entity_poly.type
_entity_poly.pdbx_seq_one_letter_code
_entity_poly.pdbx_strand_id
1 'polypeptide(L)'
;NVAQDDDDSEVADSEVASDESTSDSANDNSTASNTNESKDDSTNVADQNDDNANVAQDDDDSEVADSEVTSGETTTTTQSDNEAQTEKVNTLDSDINTSPKTVQVYKSEATPKLRMARSVSTPTIATRSAVSTKSTSKSSLPKYTPKVNSSINNYIRKNNFKAPNYEQDIASYLPKYQYRYGKPEGIVMHDTANDNSTITGEINYMKNNYNSAFVHAYVDGNRIIETANTDYLAWGAGPAANERFIHVELVHTHDYDSFARSINNYADYAATNLQYYGLAPDSAEYDGVGTVWTHKAVSNYLGGSDHIDPHGYLANHNYSYDELYDLIYEKYLIKTGKAAAWGSTSSGSTSGSKNESSGSTTKPSTNTGKLTVSTNNGVGRINTNNDGLYTTVYDQNGRKTSKTNQTLKVTKSATLGNKNFYLVSDYNKGNLIGWVHQSDVSYNSAKPVAKNNQSYKIKPGEVIYTVPWGTNSQKAGTVSGSSSQTFKASKQQQIGKTNYIYGTVNNLSGWVSLSKLTSTSKTATSPSTSNNLTVNTLINQQGTVAKTNHGVYTSVYDQKGIQKSYVNGKTYKLSKKATLGKNSFYLITDNKTNTNLGWMQTGDITVKEAVTKATATPTTSVSKIGQLNTNNSGIKATVYDKKGKNASKFAGRTYTVTKQRTQGNNTYVLIQNTKQNTPIGWVNTKDINTRNLSKTKAKNGQYTVKATNNGLYAIPWGTKTQQLDTQNNIKNSKFNASKSVFVDKDEYLYGNVNNKTGWIAAKDLNKTPTQSKITPQKFDYVIYNANGNYYLDPNATKSAGSLKGFHESIFTVFEKQIINGVTWYHGKLSNGKIVWIKESDLRKELVKYYKSNLTLDQAVALQHGLKFKPQIQRTPGKWEDATKSEIKNAMDSSKLAKDPTQKYQFLRLDKSQNISGTDLDKLLVGKGILEGQGEAFSEAAKTYNINEVYLVSHALLETGNGTSKLANGGDVVNNKVVTNGAKKYYNMFGIGAVDKDPVKQGFATAKNNGWDTVKKAIVGGAKYIANSYINQGQNTLYKMRWNPDNPGVHQYATDVAWASHNATRIKGFYDSMNKLGKYFDVNTYK
;
A
#
# COMPACT_ATOMS: atom_id res chain seq x y z
N ASN A 1 -76.14 9.74 4.02
CA ASN A 1 -75.67 8.59 4.83
C ASN A 1 -74.15 8.68 4.84
N VAL A 2 -73.57 9.65 5.57
CA VAL A 2 -73.34 9.67 7.05
C VAL A 2 -72.05 8.89 7.36
N ALA A 3 -70.99 9.46 7.93
CA ALA A 3 -70.63 10.86 8.28
C ALA A 3 -69.07 10.91 8.31
N GLN A 4 -68.35 11.87 7.71
CA GLN A 4 -68.14 13.31 8.01
C GLN A 4 -67.05 13.62 9.09
N ASP A 5 -66.10 14.45 8.64
CA ASP A 5 -65.40 15.58 9.28
C ASP A 5 -64.21 15.40 10.27
N ASP A 6 -63.03 15.83 9.79
CA ASP A 6 -62.17 16.98 10.22
C ASP A 6 -61.31 17.04 11.52
N ASP A 7 -60.08 17.59 11.31
CA ASP A 7 -59.20 18.50 12.09
C ASP A 7 -58.70 18.30 13.55
N ASP A 8 -57.36 18.13 13.66
CA ASP A 8 -56.32 19.01 14.26
C ASP A 8 -56.14 19.28 15.81
N SER A 9 -54.91 19.69 16.20
CA SER A 9 -54.41 20.14 17.55
C SER A 9 -54.33 19.10 18.71
N GLU A 10 -53.26 18.94 19.52
CA GLU A 10 -52.45 19.79 20.46
C GLU A 10 -53.13 20.07 21.84
N VAL A 11 -52.50 20.14 23.05
CA VAL A 11 -51.17 19.77 23.63
C VAL A 11 -51.20 19.85 25.20
N ALA A 12 -50.44 19.00 25.93
CA ALA A 12 -50.03 19.08 27.37
C ALA A 12 -51.13 19.08 28.50
N ASP A 13 -50.86 19.00 29.83
CA ASP A 13 -49.61 18.99 30.64
C ASP A 13 -49.78 18.32 32.06
N SER A 14 -48.68 18.17 32.82
CA SER A 14 -48.56 17.93 34.30
C SER A 14 -48.58 16.50 34.93
N GLU A 15 -48.74 16.42 36.27
CA GLU A 15 -47.75 15.85 37.25
C GLU A 15 -48.39 15.60 38.66
N VAL A 16 -47.83 14.94 39.70
CA VAL A 16 -46.73 13.95 39.94
C VAL A 16 -46.79 13.42 41.42
N ALA A 17 -46.15 12.28 41.76
CA ALA A 17 -45.84 11.76 43.13
C ALA A 17 -47.04 11.28 44.03
N SER A 18 -46.97 10.61 45.21
CA SER A 18 -46.05 9.64 45.92
C SER A 18 -46.67 9.32 47.33
N ASP A 19 -46.48 8.23 48.10
CA ASP A 19 -45.87 6.89 47.92
C ASP A 19 -46.71 5.78 48.68
N GLU A 20 -46.39 4.93 49.69
CA GLU A 20 -45.19 4.52 50.49
C GLU A 20 -45.49 3.20 51.30
N SER A 21 -44.47 2.58 51.93
CA SER A 21 -44.47 1.73 53.17
C SER A 21 -44.84 0.21 53.22
N THR A 22 -43.82 -0.63 53.50
CA THR A 22 -43.74 -1.81 54.43
C THR A 22 -44.63 -3.07 54.25
N SER A 23 -44.22 -4.32 54.59
CA SER A 23 -42.97 -5.00 55.10
C SER A 23 -43.11 -6.55 54.80
N ASP A 24 -42.32 -7.56 55.22
CA ASP A 24 -41.18 -7.82 56.15
C ASP A 24 -40.37 -9.06 55.59
N SER A 25 -39.56 -9.96 56.21
CA SER A 25 -39.17 -10.34 57.61
C SER A 25 -37.89 -11.23 57.69
N ALA A 26 -37.66 -11.85 58.86
CA ALA A 26 -36.67 -12.85 59.36
C ALA A 26 -36.01 -13.88 58.39
N ASN A 27 -34.79 -14.42 58.64
CA ASN A 27 -33.80 -14.32 59.76
C ASN A 27 -32.37 -14.59 59.20
N ASP A 28 -31.32 -13.81 59.50
CA ASP A 28 -30.36 -13.88 60.64
C ASP A 28 -29.19 -14.90 60.44
N ASN A 29 -27.89 -14.71 60.78
CA ASN A 29 -27.15 -13.70 61.56
C ASN A 29 -25.75 -13.34 60.92
N SER A 30 -24.73 -12.92 61.70
CA SER A 30 -23.66 -11.98 61.24
C SER A 30 -22.22 -12.15 61.82
N THR A 31 -21.25 -11.47 61.16
CA THR A 31 -19.93 -10.96 61.65
C THR A 31 -18.63 -11.81 61.65
N ALA A 32 -17.57 -11.23 61.04
CA ALA A 32 -16.12 -11.22 61.39
C ALA A 32 -15.14 -12.45 61.32
N SER A 33 -14.04 -12.21 60.57
CA SER A 33 -12.62 -12.54 60.86
C SER A 33 -11.92 -13.88 60.49
N ASN A 34 -10.63 -13.72 60.11
CA ASN A 34 -9.46 -14.64 60.15
C ASN A 34 -9.30 -15.87 59.21
N THR A 35 -8.40 -15.69 58.22
CA THR A 35 -7.11 -16.41 57.94
C THR A 35 -6.86 -17.91 58.22
N ASN A 36 -5.91 -18.45 57.42
CA ASN A 36 -5.03 -19.63 57.65
C ASN A 36 -5.63 -21.05 57.45
N GLU A 37 -4.87 -22.08 57.03
CA GLU A 37 -3.56 -22.14 56.34
C GLU A 37 -3.37 -23.51 55.67
N SER A 38 -2.38 -23.67 54.77
CA SER A 38 -1.75 -24.97 54.46
C SER A 38 -0.33 -24.78 53.91
N LYS A 39 0.68 -25.06 54.74
CA LYS A 39 2.00 -25.55 54.31
C LYS A 39 1.94 -27.11 54.37
N ASP A 40 2.98 -27.93 54.14
CA ASP A 40 4.43 -27.70 53.99
C ASP A 40 5.06 -28.85 53.16
N ASP A 41 6.39 -29.03 53.32
CA ASP A 41 7.31 -30.02 52.73
C ASP A 41 7.82 -29.72 51.30
N SER A 42 9.13 -29.77 51.02
CA SER A 42 10.27 -30.13 51.90
C SER A 42 11.61 -29.47 51.50
N THR A 43 12.60 -29.65 52.37
CA THR A 43 13.86 -28.89 52.52
C THR A 43 14.97 -29.15 51.49
N ASN A 44 15.89 -28.17 51.39
CA ASN A 44 17.36 -28.27 51.21
C ASN A 44 17.96 -29.38 50.31
N VAL A 45 18.71 -28.95 49.29
CA VAL A 45 20.13 -29.35 49.13
C VAL A 45 20.93 -28.09 48.72
N ALA A 46 22.17 -27.98 49.17
CA ALA A 46 23.15 -27.04 48.63
C ALA A 46 24.48 -27.78 48.41
N ASP A 47 25.02 -27.68 47.19
CA ASP A 47 26.41 -27.90 46.79
C ASP A 47 26.66 -26.91 45.63
N GLN A 48 27.67 -26.06 45.64
CA GLN A 48 29.12 -26.33 45.57
C GLN A 48 29.56 -26.91 44.21
N ASN A 49 30.58 -26.24 43.66
CA ASN A 49 31.81 -26.78 43.07
C ASN A 49 31.69 -27.90 42.00
N ASP A 50 32.42 -27.88 40.88
CA ASP A 50 33.76 -27.29 40.70
C ASP A 50 34.04 -26.81 39.27
N ASP A 51 35.21 -26.19 39.15
CA ASP A 51 35.91 -25.82 37.92
C ASP A 51 35.94 -26.92 36.83
N ASN A 52 36.11 -26.45 35.58
CA ASN A 52 37.25 -26.96 34.82
C ASN A 52 37.87 -25.84 33.97
N ALA A 53 39.12 -25.48 34.30
CA ALA A 53 39.92 -24.47 33.63
C ALA A 53 40.98 -25.11 32.69
N ASN A 54 41.91 -24.29 32.20
CA ASN A 54 43.12 -24.65 31.42
C ASN A 54 42.87 -25.25 30.01
N VAL A 55 43.71 -25.00 29.00
CA VAL A 55 44.96 -24.20 28.85
C VAL A 55 44.88 -23.46 27.48
N ALA A 56 45.64 -22.42 27.13
CA ALA A 56 46.89 -21.82 27.66
C ALA A 56 46.86 -20.27 27.47
N GLN A 57 47.77 -19.38 27.91
CA GLN A 57 49.24 -19.45 28.17
C GLN A 57 50.09 -19.65 26.88
N ASP A 58 51.26 -19.08 26.60
CA ASP A 58 52.15 -18.05 27.19
C ASP A 58 52.88 -17.35 25.99
N ASP A 59 53.55 -16.18 26.05
CA ASP A 59 53.85 -15.24 27.14
C ASP A 59 54.14 -13.81 26.60
N ASP A 60 54.52 -12.90 27.50
CA ASP A 60 55.68 -11.97 27.44
C ASP A 60 55.43 -10.44 27.47
N ASP A 61 56.18 -9.78 28.36
CA ASP A 61 56.06 -8.36 28.75
C ASP A 61 57.47 -7.78 28.97
N SER A 62 57.71 -6.53 28.55
CA SER A 62 59.06 -5.93 28.68
C SER A 62 59.05 -4.41 28.73
N GLU A 63 59.00 -3.87 29.95
CA GLU A 63 59.55 -2.54 30.24
C GLU A 63 61.09 -2.55 30.20
N VAL A 64 61.68 -1.45 29.74
CA VAL A 64 63.05 -1.04 30.13
C VAL A 64 63.02 0.47 30.37
N ALA A 65 63.64 0.91 31.47
CA ALA A 65 63.62 2.29 31.94
C ALA A 65 64.99 2.99 31.84
N ASP A 66 65.02 4.26 32.26
CA ASP A 66 66.20 5.11 32.50
C ASP A 66 67.07 5.52 31.28
N SER A 67 67.77 6.66 31.30
CA SER A 67 67.98 7.69 32.35
C SER A 67 68.19 9.11 31.76
N GLU A 68 67.94 10.13 32.60
CA GLU A 68 68.54 11.50 32.68
C GLU A 68 69.19 12.20 31.45
N VAL A 69 68.91 13.51 31.28
CA VAL A 69 69.91 14.60 31.54
C VAL A 69 69.32 16.03 31.40
N THR A 70 69.78 16.86 32.32
CA THR A 70 69.58 18.27 32.71
C THR A 70 69.66 19.40 31.65
N SER A 71 69.07 20.56 32.01
CA SER A 71 69.32 21.95 31.51
C SER A 71 68.74 22.37 30.13
N GLY A 72 68.41 23.65 29.87
CA GLY A 72 68.55 24.87 30.69
C GLY A 72 67.73 26.08 30.21
N GLU A 73 68.06 27.27 30.72
CA GLU A 73 67.41 28.60 30.53
C GLU A 73 67.38 29.08 29.05
N THR A 74 66.64 30.11 28.60
CA THR A 74 66.61 31.51 29.11
C THR A 74 65.42 32.36 28.58
N THR A 75 65.09 33.40 29.36
CA THR A 75 64.35 34.67 29.10
C THR A 75 64.59 35.35 27.71
N THR A 76 63.84 36.36 27.21
CA THR A 76 63.13 37.48 27.87
C THR A 76 62.01 38.12 27.00
N THR A 77 61.25 39.05 27.60
CA THR A 77 60.16 39.91 27.09
C THR A 77 60.49 40.88 25.93
N THR A 78 59.44 41.36 25.24
CA THR A 78 59.10 42.81 25.18
C THR A 78 57.62 43.04 24.81
N GLN A 79 57.08 44.21 25.17
CA GLN A 79 55.73 44.71 24.85
C GLN A 79 55.81 45.85 23.83
N SER A 80 54.70 46.16 23.14
CA SER A 80 54.34 47.54 22.76
C SER A 80 52.90 47.61 22.23
N ASP A 81 52.09 48.51 22.79
CA ASP A 81 50.68 48.74 22.39
C ASP A 81 50.50 49.99 21.49
N ASN A 82 49.28 50.16 20.98
CA ASN A 82 48.60 51.40 20.59
C ASN A 82 48.92 52.14 19.26
N GLU A 83 47.89 52.08 18.40
CA GLU A 83 47.12 53.22 17.82
C GLU A 83 47.70 54.28 16.85
N ALA A 84 46.77 54.73 15.99
CA ALA A 84 46.62 56.06 15.37
C ALA A 84 47.56 56.54 14.24
N GLN A 85 46.95 56.62 13.03
CA GLN A 85 46.86 57.82 12.15
C GLN A 85 48.19 58.42 11.56
N THR A 86 48.23 59.23 10.48
CA THR A 86 47.21 59.92 9.67
C THR A 86 47.75 60.18 8.24
N GLU A 87 46.88 60.28 7.22
CA GLU A 87 46.86 61.28 6.09
C GLU A 87 48.14 61.68 5.27
N LYS A 88 48.10 62.09 3.98
CA LYS A 88 47.06 62.28 2.92
C LYS A 88 47.75 62.50 1.53
N VAL A 89 47.03 63.12 0.58
CA VAL A 89 47.50 63.80 -0.66
C VAL A 89 47.73 62.86 -1.86
N ASN A 90 47.26 63.13 -3.10
CA ASN A 90 46.64 64.34 -3.66
C ASN A 90 45.34 64.08 -4.48
N THR A 91 44.60 65.14 -4.77
CA THR A 91 43.34 65.18 -5.54
C THR A 91 43.47 65.91 -6.88
N LEU A 92 42.55 65.65 -7.82
CA LEU A 92 42.11 66.63 -8.82
C LEU A 92 40.62 66.42 -9.15
N ASP A 93 39.96 67.44 -9.71
CA ASP A 93 38.55 67.73 -9.46
C ASP A 93 37.77 68.24 -10.70
N SER A 94 36.44 68.05 -10.70
CA SER A 94 35.49 68.75 -11.59
C SER A 94 34.04 68.59 -11.07
N ASP A 95 33.55 69.55 -10.29
CA ASP A 95 32.24 69.54 -9.62
C ASP A 95 31.10 70.16 -10.49
N ILE A 96 29.83 69.88 -10.13
CA ILE A 96 28.65 70.78 -10.16
C ILE A 96 27.42 70.05 -9.53
N ASN A 97 27.37 70.10 -8.20
CA ASN A 97 26.19 70.50 -7.37
C ASN A 97 24.75 70.19 -7.87
N THR A 98 24.00 69.35 -7.13
CA THR A 98 22.57 69.62 -6.83
C THR A 98 22.07 68.94 -5.55
N SER A 99 20.97 69.45 -4.96
CA SER A 99 20.47 69.13 -3.61
C SER A 99 19.49 67.93 -3.51
N PRO A 100 19.21 67.40 -2.29
CA PRO A 100 18.62 66.06 -2.12
C PRO A 100 17.09 65.96 -2.21
N LYS A 101 16.62 64.95 -2.94
CA LYS A 101 15.28 64.29 -3.00
C LYS A 101 15.39 63.17 -4.07
N THR A 102 14.62 62.08 -4.12
CA THR A 102 13.36 61.69 -3.45
C THR A 102 13.35 60.16 -3.29
N VAL A 103 12.66 59.59 -2.29
CA VAL A 103 12.25 58.18 -2.33
C VAL A 103 11.15 58.03 -3.38
N GLN A 104 11.43 57.32 -4.49
CA GLN A 104 10.42 57.01 -5.50
C GLN A 104 9.78 55.64 -5.29
N VAL A 105 8.46 55.61 -5.42
CA VAL A 105 7.63 54.45 -5.07
C VAL A 105 7.55 53.48 -6.24
N TYR A 106 8.09 52.28 -6.07
CA TYR A 106 7.70 51.16 -6.93
C TYR A 106 6.28 50.74 -6.58
N LYS A 107 5.39 50.79 -7.58
CA LYS A 107 3.95 50.61 -7.41
C LYS A 107 3.63 49.22 -6.89
N SER A 108 2.75 49.14 -5.88
CA SER A 108 2.13 47.89 -5.47
C SER A 108 1.22 47.37 -6.59
N GLU A 109 1.58 46.25 -7.21
CA GLU A 109 0.57 45.45 -7.91
C GLU A 109 -0.44 44.94 -6.88
N ALA A 110 -1.73 45.09 -7.19
CA ALA A 110 -2.78 44.86 -6.22
C ALA A 110 -3.00 43.36 -5.98
N THR A 111 -2.47 42.82 -4.89
CA THR A 111 -2.90 41.54 -4.33
C THR A 111 -4.43 41.55 -4.20
N PRO A 112 -5.17 40.57 -4.76
CA PRO A 112 -6.61 40.54 -4.64
C PRO A 112 -7.01 40.46 -3.17
N LYS A 113 -7.73 41.49 -2.68
CA LYS A 113 -8.07 41.62 -1.26
C LYS A 113 -8.89 40.42 -0.79
N LEU A 114 -8.40 39.71 0.21
CA LEU A 114 -9.22 38.77 0.97
C LEU A 114 -10.39 39.56 1.58
N ARG A 115 -11.61 39.21 1.18
CA ARG A 115 -12.84 39.83 1.70
C ARG A 115 -13.01 39.40 3.15
N MET A 116 -12.69 40.27 4.10
CA MET A 116 -12.97 40.02 5.51
C MET A 116 -14.45 39.72 5.70
N ALA A 117 -14.74 38.65 6.45
CA ALA A 117 -16.09 38.36 6.90
C ALA A 117 -16.54 39.48 7.84
N ARG A 118 -17.66 40.15 7.53
CA ARG A 118 -18.36 40.97 8.51
C ARG A 118 -19.15 40.05 9.43
N SER A 119 -19.10 40.30 10.73
CA SER A 119 -19.94 39.67 11.72
C SER A 119 -21.42 40.02 11.48
N VAL A 120 -22.20 39.08 10.94
CA VAL A 120 -23.66 39.13 10.88
C VAL A 120 -24.19 37.73 11.21
N SER A 121 -25.18 37.65 12.08
CA SER A 121 -25.69 36.41 12.66
C SER A 121 -26.82 35.80 11.83
N THR A 122 -26.55 34.72 11.09
CA THR A 122 -27.48 33.62 10.76
C THR A 122 -26.74 32.56 9.92
N PRO A 123 -27.15 31.28 9.93
CA PRO A 123 -26.46 30.24 9.16
C PRO A 123 -26.89 30.25 7.69
N THR A 124 -25.94 30.33 6.77
CA THR A 124 -26.16 30.03 5.34
C THR A 124 -24.95 29.27 4.81
N ILE A 125 -25.19 28.08 4.26
CA ILE A 125 -24.13 27.17 3.81
C ILE A 125 -23.52 27.71 2.51
N ALA A 126 -22.19 27.78 2.46
CA ALA A 126 -21.46 28.24 1.28
C ALA A 126 -21.42 27.13 0.21
N THR A 127 -22.18 27.30 -0.87
CA THR A 127 -22.27 26.31 -1.95
C THR A 127 -20.99 26.24 -2.80
N ARG A 128 -20.47 25.02 -3.03
CA ARG A 128 -19.28 24.76 -3.86
C ARG A 128 -19.61 24.87 -5.37
N SER A 129 -20.03 26.05 -5.83
CA SER A 129 -20.33 26.31 -7.25
C SER A 129 -19.09 26.16 -8.14
N ALA A 130 -19.25 25.50 -9.29
CA ALA A 130 -18.18 25.31 -10.26
C ALA A 130 -17.65 26.65 -10.80
N VAL A 131 -16.32 26.84 -10.79
CA VAL A 131 -15.67 28.10 -11.20
C VAL A 131 -15.77 28.30 -12.71
N SER A 132 -16.78 29.04 -13.14
CA SER A 132 -16.90 29.56 -14.49
C SER A 132 -15.85 30.65 -14.74
N THR A 133 -14.70 30.29 -15.28
CA THR A 133 -13.66 31.26 -15.68
C THR A 133 -14.14 32.07 -16.87
N LYS A 134 -14.36 33.37 -16.64
CA LYS A 134 -14.81 34.35 -17.64
C LYS A 134 -13.90 34.33 -18.89
N SER A 135 -14.51 34.19 -20.06
CA SER A 135 -13.80 34.06 -21.34
C SER A 135 -12.84 35.24 -21.58
N THR A 136 -11.56 34.94 -21.75
CA THR A 136 -10.51 35.86 -22.20
C THR A 136 -9.74 35.25 -23.38
N SER A 137 -9.10 36.10 -24.18
CA SER A 137 -8.81 35.85 -25.60
C SER A 137 -7.87 34.67 -25.90
N LYS A 138 -8.31 33.83 -26.85
CA LYS A 138 -7.52 32.95 -27.75
C LYS A 138 -6.06 32.67 -27.35
N SER A 139 -5.84 31.51 -26.71
CA SER A 139 -4.57 30.79 -26.78
C SER A 139 -4.85 29.34 -27.22
N SER A 140 -4.08 28.82 -28.18
CA SER A 140 -4.27 27.49 -28.75
C SER A 140 -3.59 26.42 -27.88
N LEU A 141 -4.20 26.12 -26.72
CA LEU A 141 -3.76 25.01 -25.88
C LEU A 141 -3.75 23.69 -26.68
N PRO A 142 -2.80 22.78 -26.42
CA PRO A 142 -2.77 21.48 -27.08
C PRO A 142 -3.98 20.63 -26.67
N LYS A 143 -4.51 19.84 -27.61
CA LYS A 143 -5.49 18.80 -27.28
C LYS A 143 -4.79 17.65 -26.57
N TYR A 144 -5.43 17.08 -25.57
CA TYR A 144 -4.91 15.91 -24.87
C TYR A 144 -4.79 14.73 -25.85
N THR A 145 -3.70 13.96 -25.72
CA THR A 145 -3.47 12.72 -26.49
C THR A 145 -3.60 11.55 -25.52
N PRO A 146 -4.69 10.75 -25.62
CA PRO A 146 -4.98 9.63 -24.71
C PRO A 146 -3.81 8.65 -24.60
N LYS A 147 -3.59 8.11 -23.41
CA LYS A 147 -2.52 7.11 -23.15
C LYS A 147 -3.00 5.67 -23.32
N VAL A 148 -4.31 5.45 -23.28
CA VAL A 148 -4.95 4.15 -23.51
C VAL A 148 -6.03 4.28 -24.58
N ASN A 149 -6.31 3.16 -25.27
CA ASN A 149 -7.42 3.08 -26.20
C ASN A 149 -8.71 2.76 -25.43
N SER A 150 -9.73 3.61 -25.56
CA SER A 150 -11.00 3.48 -24.85
C SER A 150 -12.17 3.85 -25.74
N SER A 151 -13.11 2.93 -25.97
CA SER A 151 -14.34 3.25 -26.69
C SER A 151 -15.24 4.20 -25.89
N ILE A 152 -15.19 4.11 -24.56
CA ILE A 152 -16.03 4.89 -23.66
C ILE A 152 -15.47 6.32 -23.51
N ASN A 153 -14.16 6.51 -23.26
CA ASN A 153 -13.60 7.87 -23.23
C ASN A 153 -13.73 8.55 -24.60
N ASN A 154 -13.57 7.81 -25.71
CA ASN A 154 -13.76 8.36 -27.04
C ASN A 154 -15.23 8.72 -27.32
N TYR A 155 -16.20 8.00 -26.75
CA TYR A 155 -17.62 8.37 -26.80
C TYR A 155 -17.92 9.62 -25.95
N ILE A 156 -17.40 9.69 -24.72
CA ILE A 156 -17.51 10.85 -23.82
C ILE A 156 -16.95 12.12 -24.50
N ARG A 157 -15.75 12.03 -25.07
CA ARG A 157 -15.08 13.10 -25.85
C ARG A 157 -15.90 13.50 -27.08
N LYS A 158 -16.38 12.52 -27.87
CA LYS A 158 -17.16 12.74 -29.11
C LYS A 158 -18.47 13.49 -28.84
N ASN A 159 -19.18 13.12 -27.77
CA ASN A 159 -20.43 13.76 -27.39
C ASN A 159 -20.24 15.01 -26.49
N ASN A 160 -18.99 15.38 -26.18
CA ASN A 160 -18.62 16.57 -25.40
C ASN A 160 -19.35 16.69 -24.05
N PHE A 161 -19.49 15.55 -23.35
CA PHE A 161 -20.26 15.49 -22.10
C PHE A 161 -19.78 16.50 -21.06
N LYS A 162 -20.74 17.13 -20.39
CA LYS A 162 -20.52 18.00 -19.24
C LYS A 162 -20.97 17.24 -17.99
N ALA A 163 -20.25 17.44 -16.88
CA ALA A 163 -20.75 16.99 -15.59
C ALA A 163 -21.97 17.85 -15.18
N PRO A 164 -22.90 17.30 -14.38
CA PRO A 164 -23.96 18.09 -13.77
C PRO A 164 -23.40 19.09 -12.75
N ASN A 165 -24.22 20.03 -12.30
CA ASN A 165 -23.94 20.79 -11.09
C ASN A 165 -23.84 19.84 -9.89
N TYR A 166 -22.97 20.15 -8.92
CA TYR A 166 -22.82 19.30 -7.74
C TYR A 166 -23.91 19.68 -6.74
N GLU A 167 -24.70 18.69 -6.36
CA GLU A 167 -25.74 18.81 -5.33
C GLU A 167 -25.09 18.60 -3.95
N GLN A 168 -25.65 19.23 -2.91
CA GLN A 168 -25.18 19.06 -1.54
C GLN A 168 -26.34 18.57 -0.67
N ASP A 169 -26.17 17.37 -0.12
CA ASP A 169 -27.09 16.70 0.79
C ASP A 169 -26.33 16.31 2.08
N ILE A 170 -25.55 17.26 2.58
CA ILE A 170 -24.57 17.09 3.65
C ILE A 170 -25.29 16.93 4.99
N ALA A 171 -25.26 15.74 5.56
CA ALA A 171 -25.85 15.46 6.85
C ALA A 171 -25.08 16.17 7.98
N SER A 172 -25.74 17.10 8.67
CA SER A 172 -25.14 17.99 9.67
C SER A 172 -24.58 17.26 10.90
N TYR A 173 -25.13 16.09 11.20
CA TYR A 173 -24.76 15.19 12.30
C TYR A 173 -23.56 14.28 12.01
N LEU A 174 -23.06 14.22 10.77
CA LEU A 174 -21.91 13.35 10.45
C LEU A 174 -20.65 13.82 11.21
N PRO A 175 -19.84 12.89 11.75
CA PRO A 175 -18.67 13.24 12.55
C PRO A 175 -17.63 14.06 11.79
N LYS A 176 -17.13 15.13 12.41
CA LYS A 176 -16.19 16.10 11.81
C LYS A 176 -14.76 15.87 12.29
N TYR A 177 -14.22 14.71 11.98
CA TYR A 177 -12.84 14.36 12.30
C TYR A 177 -11.85 14.97 11.30
N GLN A 178 -10.72 15.45 11.79
CA GLN A 178 -9.64 15.99 10.95
C GLN A 178 -8.91 14.87 10.22
N TYR A 179 -8.56 15.09 8.94
CA TYR A 179 -7.51 14.31 8.28
C TYR A 179 -6.20 14.40 9.07
N ARG A 180 -5.38 13.35 9.03
CA ARG A 180 -4.11 13.29 9.79
C ARG A 180 -3.09 14.40 9.47
N TYR A 181 -3.27 15.10 8.36
CA TYR A 181 -2.49 16.29 7.95
C TYR A 181 -3.36 17.54 7.69
N GLY A 182 -4.59 17.59 8.24
CA GLY A 182 -5.51 18.73 8.13
C GLY A 182 -6.13 18.96 6.74
N LYS A 183 -5.89 18.04 5.78
CA LYS A 183 -6.53 17.98 4.46
C LYS A 183 -6.35 16.58 3.83
N PRO A 184 -7.13 16.19 2.81
CA PRO A 184 -6.91 14.93 2.11
C PRO A 184 -5.60 14.93 1.28
N GLU A 185 -5.01 13.73 1.19
CA GLU A 185 -3.85 13.36 0.36
C GLU A 185 -4.26 12.87 -1.05
N GLY A 186 -5.55 12.58 -1.27
CA GLY A 186 -6.06 11.94 -2.48
C GLY A 186 -7.54 11.57 -2.38
N ILE A 187 -7.99 10.74 -3.32
CA ILE A 187 -9.37 10.23 -3.42
C ILE A 187 -9.37 8.72 -3.69
N VAL A 188 -10.22 7.97 -2.98
CA VAL A 188 -10.56 6.57 -3.26
C VAL A 188 -11.82 6.54 -4.12
N MET A 189 -11.69 5.86 -5.26
CA MET A 189 -12.74 5.57 -6.20
C MET A 189 -13.39 4.22 -5.80
N HIS A 190 -14.68 4.23 -5.46
CA HIS A 190 -15.46 3.06 -5.03
C HIS A 190 -16.61 2.71 -6.01
N ASP A 191 -17.09 1.47 -5.99
CA ASP A 191 -18.40 1.08 -6.55
C ASP A 191 -19.31 0.58 -5.43
N THR A 192 -20.62 0.86 -5.53
CA THR A 192 -21.58 0.56 -4.44
C THR A 192 -21.85 -0.94 -4.27
N ALA A 193 -21.22 -1.80 -5.08
CA ALA A 193 -21.46 -3.25 -5.21
C ALA A 193 -22.93 -3.65 -5.48
N ASN A 194 -23.84 -2.69 -5.70
CA ASN A 194 -25.27 -2.87 -5.65
C ASN A 194 -25.93 -2.60 -7.01
N ASP A 195 -25.97 -3.64 -7.86
CA ASP A 195 -26.59 -3.67 -9.20
C ASP A 195 -28.08 -3.24 -9.23
N ASN A 196 -28.76 -3.03 -8.09
CA ASN A 196 -30.18 -2.65 -8.03
C ASN A 196 -30.43 -1.29 -7.35
N SER A 197 -29.36 -0.55 -7.06
CA SER A 197 -29.38 0.69 -6.31
C SER A 197 -29.89 1.91 -7.10
N THR A 198 -30.16 3.00 -6.37
CA THR A 198 -30.27 4.35 -6.93
C THR A 198 -29.47 5.30 -6.05
N ILE A 199 -29.03 6.43 -6.58
CA ILE A 199 -28.22 7.40 -5.82
C ILE A 199 -28.91 7.86 -4.54
N THR A 200 -30.22 8.13 -4.58
CA THR A 200 -31.02 8.47 -3.40
C THR A 200 -31.16 7.28 -2.43
N GLY A 201 -31.26 6.05 -2.94
CA GLY A 201 -31.35 4.83 -2.13
C GLY A 201 -30.08 4.57 -1.32
N GLU A 202 -28.91 4.69 -1.95
CA GLU A 202 -27.60 4.52 -1.30
C GLU A 202 -27.34 5.62 -0.28
N ILE A 203 -27.67 6.87 -0.60
CA ILE A 203 -27.55 8.00 0.34
C ILE A 203 -28.46 7.79 1.57
N ASN A 204 -29.70 7.35 1.37
CA ASN A 204 -30.61 7.05 2.47
C ASN A 204 -30.12 5.85 3.31
N TYR A 205 -29.60 4.80 2.67
CA TYR A 205 -29.04 3.65 3.37
C TYR A 205 -27.81 4.06 4.20
N MET A 206 -26.88 4.80 3.63
CA MET A 206 -25.71 5.34 4.32
C MET A 206 -26.12 6.25 5.49
N LYS A 207 -27.03 7.20 5.29
CA LYS A 207 -27.53 8.08 6.37
C LYS A 207 -28.15 7.30 7.53
N ASN A 208 -28.86 6.22 7.25
CA ASN A 208 -29.43 5.34 8.27
C ASN A 208 -28.39 4.42 8.96
N ASN A 209 -27.19 4.26 8.39
CA ASN A 209 -26.15 3.32 8.84
C ASN A 209 -24.77 3.99 9.04
N TYR A 210 -24.71 5.33 9.16
CA TYR A 210 -23.46 6.10 9.07
C TYR A 210 -22.41 5.75 10.13
N ASN A 211 -22.85 5.19 11.27
CA ASN A 211 -21.99 4.68 12.33
C ASN A 211 -21.11 3.50 11.89
N SER A 212 -21.49 2.80 10.82
CA SER A 212 -20.73 1.68 10.24
C SER A 212 -19.79 2.14 9.13
N ALA A 213 -20.29 2.97 8.21
CA ALA A 213 -19.55 3.51 7.07
C ALA A 213 -20.26 4.74 6.50
N PHE A 214 -19.50 5.73 6.02
CA PHE A 214 -20.02 6.83 5.21
C PHE A 214 -18.95 7.38 4.26
N VAL A 215 -19.39 8.02 3.18
CA VAL A 215 -18.52 8.55 2.13
C VAL A 215 -18.76 10.05 1.91
N HIS A 216 -18.00 10.67 1.03
CA HIS A 216 -18.12 12.10 0.75
C HIS A 216 -19.12 12.42 -0.34
N ALA A 217 -19.20 11.57 -1.38
CA ALA A 217 -20.13 11.78 -2.49
C ALA A 217 -20.55 10.47 -3.15
N TYR A 218 -21.75 10.51 -3.75
CA TYR A 218 -22.23 9.49 -4.69
C TYR A 218 -22.36 10.09 -6.08
N VAL A 219 -22.18 9.28 -7.11
CA VAL A 219 -22.23 9.70 -8.52
C VAL A 219 -23.00 8.68 -9.37
N ASP A 220 -23.91 9.17 -10.20
CA ASP A 220 -24.57 8.39 -11.25
C ASP A 220 -24.48 9.10 -12.62
N GLY A 221 -25.22 8.61 -13.63
CA GLY A 221 -25.21 9.19 -14.98
C GLY A 221 -25.80 10.60 -15.11
N ASN A 222 -26.53 11.08 -14.09
CA ASN A 222 -27.28 12.34 -14.10
C ASN A 222 -26.86 13.29 -12.98
N ARG A 223 -26.41 12.78 -11.83
CA ARG A 223 -26.23 13.52 -10.57
C ARG A 223 -24.85 13.26 -9.95
N ILE A 224 -24.35 14.26 -9.23
CA ILE A 224 -23.19 14.22 -8.34
C ILE A 224 -23.66 14.83 -7.03
N ILE A 225 -23.64 14.09 -5.93
CA ILE A 225 -24.22 14.54 -4.65
C ILE A 225 -23.19 14.40 -3.54
N GLU A 226 -22.77 15.51 -2.94
CA GLU A 226 -21.91 15.53 -1.76
C GLU A 226 -22.74 15.30 -0.49
N THR A 227 -22.39 14.28 0.29
CA THR A 227 -23.08 13.86 1.53
C THR A 227 -22.26 14.11 2.79
N ALA A 228 -20.95 14.31 2.67
CA ALA A 228 -20.08 14.79 3.75
C ALA A 228 -19.11 15.85 3.21
N ASN A 229 -18.69 16.79 4.07
CA ASN A 229 -17.76 17.84 3.65
C ASN A 229 -16.32 17.30 3.54
N THR A 230 -15.72 17.42 2.35
CA THR A 230 -14.38 16.91 2.02
C THR A 230 -13.21 17.60 2.74
N ASP A 231 -13.47 18.59 3.59
CA ASP A 231 -12.49 19.16 4.53
C ASP A 231 -12.26 18.25 5.77
N TYR A 232 -13.16 17.31 6.05
CA TYR A 232 -13.10 16.33 7.15
C TYR A 232 -13.00 14.91 6.58
N LEU A 233 -12.56 13.94 7.39
CA LEU A 233 -12.50 12.54 6.93
C LEU A 233 -13.87 11.83 6.94
N ALA A 234 -13.94 10.73 6.20
CA ALA A 234 -15.09 9.82 6.16
C ALA A 234 -14.64 8.36 6.35
N TRP A 235 -15.58 7.42 6.33
CA TRP A 235 -15.36 6.01 6.65
C TRP A 235 -15.74 5.09 5.48
N GLY A 236 -14.89 5.05 4.44
CA GLY A 236 -15.17 4.31 3.20
C GLY A 236 -14.23 3.15 2.85
N ALA A 237 -12.98 3.12 3.35
CA ALA A 237 -12.00 2.08 2.97
C ALA A 237 -11.12 1.56 4.12
N GLY A 238 -11.63 1.62 5.34
CA GLY A 238 -10.90 1.22 6.55
C GLY A 238 -9.90 2.29 7.06
N PRO A 239 -9.44 2.19 8.32
CA PRO A 239 -8.81 3.32 9.03
C PRO A 239 -7.61 3.94 8.31
N ALA A 240 -6.76 3.09 7.71
CA ALA A 240 -5.53 3.53 7.06
C ALA A 240 -5.75 4.40 5.80
N ALA A 241 -6.94 4.35 5.19
CA ALA A 241 -7.35 5.18 4.07
C ALA A 241 -8.29 6.32 4.49
N ASN A 242 -9.21 6.04 5.44
CA ASN A 242 -10.12 7.01 6.03
C ASN A 242 -9.37 8.28 6.49
N GLU A 243 -8.26 8.14 7.24
CA GLU A 243 -7.43 9.25 7.72
C GLU A 243 -6.80 10.14 6.62
N ARG A 244 -6.89 9.74 5.35
CA ARG A 244 -6.12 10.30 4.23
C ARG A 244 -6.94 10.82 3.06
N PHE A 245 -8.10 10.21 2.77
CA PHE A 245 -8.69 10.34 1.44
C PHE A 245 -10.16 10.76 1.44
N ILE A 246 -10.53 11.46 0.36
CA ILE A 246 -11.91 11.60 -0.06
C ILE A 246 -12.40 10.22 -0.52
N HIS A 247 -13.69 9.92 -0.34
CA HIS A 247 -14.31 8.66 -0.75
C HIS A 247 -15.49 8.98 -1.66
N VAL A 248 -15.49 8.46 -2.88
CA VAL A 248 -16.57 8.67 -3.86
C VAL A 248 -17.11 7.35 -4.42
N GLU A 249 -18.42 7.19 -4.32
CA GLU A 249 -19.16 6.00 -4.73
C GLU A 249 -19.74 6.12 -6.14
N LEU A 250 -19.46 5.13 -6.99
CA LEU A 250 -20.07 4.98 -8.31
C LEU A 250 -21.32 4.11 -8.21
N VAL A 251 -22.49 4.72 -8.37
CA VAL A 251 -23.77 4.01 -8.36
C VAL A 251 -23.91 3.21 -9.66
N HIS A 252 -24.37 1.96 -9.54
CA HIS A 252 -24.42 1.05 -10.68
C HIS A 252 -25.47 1.47 -11.72
N THR A 253 -24.97 1.88 -12.89
CA THR A 253 -25.72 2.15 -14.13
C THR A 253 -25.67 0.92 -15.06
N HIS A 254 -26.56 0.83 -16.07
CA HIS A 254 -26.73 -0.43 -16.84
C HIS A 254 -26.63 -0.31 -18.36
N ASP A 255 -26.82 0.89 -18.93
CA ASP A 255 -26.67 1.12 -20.37
C ASP A 255 -25.37 1.87 -20.68
N TYR A 256 -24.99 1.88 -21.97
CA TYR A 256 -23.71 2.45 -22.40
C TYR A 256 -23.65 3.99 -22.25
N ASP A 257 -24.77 4.69 -22.39
CA ASP A 257 -24.82 6.15 -22.27
C ASP A 257 -24.84 6.57 -20.80
N SER A 258 -25.65 5.93 -19.95
CA SER A 258 -25.64 6.19 -18.51
C SER A 258 -24.31 5.80 -17.84
N PHE A 259 -23.65 4.73 -18.28
CA PHE A 259 -22.30 4.39 -17.84
C PHE A 259 -21.25 5.41 -18.34
N ALA A 260 -21.30 5.80 -19.62
CA ALA A 260 -20.39 6.82 -20.13
C ALA A 260 -20.57 8.17 -19.43
N ARG A 261 -21.81 8.53 -19.04
CA ARG A 261 -22.08 9.72 -18.23
C ARG A 261 -21.60 9.55 -16.79
N SER A 262 -21.87 8.42 -16.13
CA SER A 262 -21.47 8.22 -14.74
C SER A 262 -19.94 8.24 -14.60
N ILE A 263 -19.23 7.58 -15.52
CA ILE A 263 -17.77 7.66 -15.66
C ILE A 263 -17.29 9.10 -15.97
N ASN A 264 -17.98 9.84 -16.85
CA ASN A 264 -17.68 11.26 -17.09
C ASN A 264 -17.83 12.10 -15.82
N ASN A 265 -18.87 11.87 -15.03
CA ASN A 265 -19.22 12.61 -13.82
C ASN A 265 -18.25 12.28 -12.68
N TYR A 266 -17.95 11.00 -12.51
CA TYR A 266 -17.05 10.42 -11.50
C TYR A 266 -15.60 10.85 -11.72
N ALA A 267 -15.14 10.82 -12.97
CA ALA A 267 -13.84 11.37 -13.34
C ALA A 267 -13.79 12.91 -13.23
N ASP A 268 -14.93 13.60 -13.33
CA ASP A 268 -15.00 15.05 -13.10
C ASP A 268 -14.89 15.40 -11.62
N TYR A 269 -15.63 14.68 -10.75
CA TYR A 269 -15.60 14.86 -9.29
C TYR A 269 -14.20 14.65 -8.72
N ALA A 270 -13.52 13.57 -9.16
CA ALA A 270 -12.13 13.34 -8.81
C ALA A 270 -11.20 14.46 -9.29
N ALA A 271 -11.29 14.86 -10.56
CA ALA A 271 -10.46 15.93 -11.11
C ALA A 271 -10.70 17.30 -10.43
N THR A 272 -11.93 17.62 -10.04
CA THR A 272 -12.29 18.83 -9.29
C THR A 272 -11.71 18.81 -7.88
N ASN A 273 -11.85 17.71 -7.14
CA ASN A 273 -11.33 17.62 -5.77
C ASN A 273 -9.80 17.62 -5.75
N LEU A 274 -9.15 16.93 -6.69
CA LEU A 274 -7.69 17.00 -6.85
C LEU A 274 -7.24 18.44 -7.12
N GLN A 275 -7.93 19.18 -8.00
CA GLN A 275 -7.65 20.60 -8.23
C GLN A 275 -7.84 21.44 -6.96
N TYR A 276 -8.95 21.26 -6.25
CA TYR A 276 -9.32 22.04 -5.06
C TYR A 276 -8.29 21.91 -3.93
N TYR A 277 -7.85 20.69 -3.60
CA TYR A 277 -6.85 20.45 -2.53
C TYR A 277 -5.39 20.62 -2.99
N GLY A 278 -5.16 21.08 -4.23
CA GLY A 278 -3.83 21.33 -4.80
C GLY A 278 -3.01 20.05 -5.08
N LEU A 279 -3.70 18.95 -5.37
CA LEU A 279 -3.12 17.64 -5.67
C LEU A 279 -2.99 17.47 -7.19
N ALA A 280 -1.93 16.80 -7.64
CA ALA A 280 -1.83 16.32 -9.03
C ALA A 280 -2.35 14.87 -9.08
N PRO A 281 -3.03 14.41 -10.15
CA PRO A 281 -3.39 13.01 -10.29
C PRO A 281 -2.12 12.16 -10.44
N ASP A 282 -1.96 11.17 -9.57
CA ASP A 282 -1.01 10.06 -9.69
C ASP A 282 -1.71 8.78 -9.24
N SER A 283 -1.48 7.67 -9.94
CA SER A 283 -2.22 6.41 -9.75
C SER A 283 -1.49 5.48 -8.78
N ALA A 284 -2.18 5.10 -7.70
CA ALA A 284 -1.64 4.19 -6.69
C ALA A 284 -1.87 2.69 -6.97
N GLU A 285 -2.59 2.34 -8.04
CA GLU A 285 -3.03 0.96 -8.34
C GLU A 285 -1.87 -0.05 -8.48
N TYR A 286 -0.70 0.41 -8.91
CA TYR A 286 0.43 -0.46 -9.31
C TYR A 286 1.66 -0.38 -8.40
N ASP A 287 1.74 0.61 -7.51
CA ASP A 287 2.90 0.84 -6.63
C ASP A 287 2.54 1.27 -5.19
N GLY A 288 1.24 1.48 -4.89
CA GLY A 288 0.79 1.96 -3.58
C GLY A 288 1.12 3.42 -3.28
N VAL A 289 1.45 4.23 -4.30
CA VAL A 289 1.82 5.64 -4.12
C VAL A 289 1.08 6.51 -5.13
N GLY A 290 0.16 7.34 -4.66
CA GLY A 290 -0.54 8.28 -5.53
C GLY A 290 -1.63 9.07 -4.82
N THR A 291 -2.41 9.79 -5.62
CA THR A 291 -3.54 10.63 -5.20
C THR A 291 -4.88 10.11 -5.72
N VAL A 292 -4.87 9.15 -6.65
CA VAL A 292 -6.06 8.44 -7.15
C VAL A 292 -5.93 6.96 -6.81
N TRP A 293 -6.80 6.50 -5.92
CA TRP A 293 -6.82 5.15 -5.36
C TRP A 293 -8.09 4.41 -5.79
N THR A 294 -8.03 3.08 -5.76
CA THR A 294 -9.22 2.21 -5.75
C THR A 294 -9.31 1.54 -4.39
N HIS A 295 -10.47 1.00 -4.02
CA HIS A 295 -10.58 0.22 -2.78
C HIS A 295 -9.63 -0.99 -2.83
N LYS A 296 -9.54 -1.66 -3.98
CA LYS A 296 -8.53 -2.69 -4.28
C LYS A 296 -7.08 -2.23 -3.99
N ALA A 297 -6.71 -1.01 -4.36
CA ALA A 297 -5.38 -0.47 -4.08
C ALA A 297 -5.18 -0.21 -2.58
N VAL A 298 -6.21 0.26 -1.86
CA VAL A 298 -6.18 0.37 -0.40
C VAL A 298 -5.96 -1.01 0.23
N SER A 299 -6.75 -2.02 -0.14
CA SER A 299 -6.63 -3.40 0.35
C SER A 299 -5.24 -4.02 0.06
N ASN A 300 -4.64 -3.73 -1.10
CA ASN A 300 -3.33 -4.26 -1.49
C ASN A 300 -2.14 -3.59 -0.78
N TYR A 301 -2.20 -2.28 -0.49
CA TYR A 301 -1.01 -1.50 -0.09
C TYR A 301 -1.11 -0.79 1.27
N LEU A 302 -2.33 -0.56 1.78
CA LEU A 302 -2.57 0.07 3.09
C LEU A 302 -3.21 -0.90 4.09
N GLY A 303 -4.01 -1.86 3.62
CA GLY A 303 -4.77 -2.78 4.46
C GLY A 303 -5.92 -2.12 5.22
N GLY A 304 -6.57 -2.89 6.08
CA GLY A 304 -7.78 -2.46 6.80
C GLY A 304 -9.09 -2.67 6.04
N SER A 305 -9.01 -3.23 4.83
CA SER A 305 -10.12 -3.75 4.00
C SER A 305 -9.59 -4.88 3.12
N ASP A 306 -10.46 -5.77 2.64
CA ASP A 306 -10.18 -6.80 1.64
C ASP A 306 -11.01 -6.63 0.33
N HIS A 307 -11.79 -5.54 0.25
CA HIS A 307 -12.61 -5.19 -0.89
C HIS A 307 -11.79 -4.88 -2.16
N ILE A 308 -12.43 -4.98 -3.33
CA ILE A 308 -11.77 -4.88 -4.66
C ILE A 308 -12.49 -3.97 -5.67
N ASP A 309 -13.47 -3.18 -5.24
CA ASP A 309 -14.10 -2.14 -6.05
C ASP A 309 -13.09 -1.04 -6.49
N PRO A 310 -13.34 -0.34 -7.62
CA PRO A 310 -14.48 -0.47 -8.53
C PRO A 310 -14.24 -1.51 -9.65
N HIS A 311 -13.18 -2.33 -9.54
CA HIS A 311 -12.65 -3.13 -10.67
C HIS A 311 -13.66 -4.15 -11.21
N GLY A 312 -14.50 -4.71 -10.34
CA GLY A 312 -15.56 -5.64 -10.74
C GLY A 312 -16.61 -4.95 -11.61
N TYR A 313 -17.10 -3.79 -11.18
CA TYR A 313 -18.11 -3.04 -11.92
C TYR A 313 -17.57 -2.45 -13.22
N LEU A 314 -16.39 -1.82 -13.23
CA LEU A 314 -15.79 -1.28 -14.47
C LEU A 314 -15.60 -2.39 -15.52
N ALA A 315 -15.07 -3.56 -15.11
CA ALA A 315 -14.85 -4.68 -16.01
C ALA A 315 -16.15 -5.26 -16.61
N ASN A 316 -17.26 -5.24 -15.86
CA ASN A 316 -18.58 -5.63 -16.38
C ASN A 316 -19.04 -4.76 -17.56
N HIS A 317 -18.58 -3.51 -17.64
CA HIS A 317 -18.87 -2.57 -18.73
C HIS A 317 -17.80 -2.57 -19.85
N ASN A 318 -16.84 -3.52 -19.83
CA ASN A 318 -15.66 -3.56 -20.70
C ASN A 318 -14.78 -2.30 -20.59
N TYR A 319 -14.70 -1.73 -19.39
CA TYR A 319 -13.90 -0.55 -19.08
C TYR A 319 -12.86 -0.89 -18.02
N SER A 320 -11.67 -0.31 -18.11
CA SER A 320 -10.57 -0.55 -17.17
C SER A 320 -10.27 0.67 -16.31
N TYR A 321 -9.66 0.44 -15.14
CA TYR A 321 -9.18 1.52 -14.28
C TYR A 321 -8.18 2.45 -14.98
N ASP A 322 -7.35 1.94 -15.90
CA ASP A 322 -6.41 2.77 -16.67
C ASP A 322 -7.14 3.77 -17.58
N GLU A 323 -8.32 3.41 -18.10
CA GLU A 323 -9.18 4.31 -18.88
C GLU A 323 -9.85 5.35 -17.99
N LEU A 324 -10.31 4.96 -16.79
CA LEU A 324 -10.82 5.89 -15.78
C LEU A 324 -9.74 6.93 -15.42
N TYR A 325 -8.51 6.47 -15.19
CA TYR A 325 -7.39 7.31 -14.82
C TYR A 325 -6.95 8.24 -15.96
N ASP A 326 -6.89 7.78 -17.22
CA ASP A 326 -6.67 8.63 -18.40
C ASP A 326 -7.72 9.76 -18.51
N LEU A 327 -8.98 9.47 -18.16
CA LEU A 327 -10.06 10.45 -18.17
C LEU A 327 -9.96 11.45 -17.01
N ILE A 328 -9.61 11.00 -15.80
CA ILE A 328 -9.35 11.87 -14.63
C ILE A 328 -8.19 12.82 -14.95
N TYR A 329 -7.09 12.28 -15.48
CA TYR A 329 -5.90 13.07 -15.82
C TYR A 329 -6.18 14.09 -16.93
N GLU A 330 -6.92 13.71 -17.99
CA GLU A 330 -7.38 14.63 -19.03
C GLU A 330 -8.25 15.76 -18.46
N LYS A 331 -9.28 15.43 -17.67
CA LYS A 331 -10.18 16.41 -17.05
C LYS A 331 -9.43 17.37 -16.13
N TYR A 332 -8.46 16.87 -15.37
CA TYR A 332 -7.60 17.70 -14.53
C TYR A 332 -6.73 18.66 -15.36
N LEU A 333 -6.15 18.21 -16.48
CA LEU A 333 -5.39 19.10 -17.37
C LEU A 333 -6.29 20.17 -18.02
N ILE A 334 -7.53 19.84 -18.38
CA ILE A 334 -8.50 20.83 -18.90
C ILE A 334 -8.87 21.84 -17.80
N LYS A 335 -9.27 21.37 -16.61
CA LYS A 335 -9.64 22.22 -15.46
C LYS A 335 -8.50 23.12 -14.96
N THR A 336 -7.24 22.70 -15.12
CA THR A 336 -6.04 23.48 -14.76
C THR A 336 -5.43 24.29 -15.93
N GLY A 337 -6.13 24.40 -17.07
CA GLY A 337 -5.69 25.23 -18.20
C GLY A 337 -4.48 24.70 -18.98
N LYS A 338 -4.14 23.42 -18.82
CA LYS A 338 -2.99 22.74 -19.44
C LYS A 338 -3.34 21.97 -20.72
N ALA A 339 -4.62 21.73 -20.97
CA ALA A 339 -5.13 21.11 -22.20
C ALA A 339 -6.40 21.82 -22.70
N ALA A 340 -6.61 21.82 -24.01
CA ALA A 340 -7.81 22.40 -24.62
C ALA A 340 -9.08 21.61 -24.30
N ALA A 341 -10.16 22.33 -23.98
CA ALA A 341 -11.47 21.73 -23.72
C ALA A 341 -12.06 21.02 -24.96
N TRP A 342 -12.83 19.96 -24.71
CA TRP A 342 -13.53 19.21 -25.75
C TRP A 342 -14.49 20.09 -26.57
N GLY A 343 -14.53 19.84 -27.88
CA GLY A 343 -15.30 20.64 -28.85
C GLY A 343 -14.56 21.86 -29.43
N SER A 344 -13.39 22.24 -28.91
CA SER A 344 -12.58 23.32 -29.50
C SER A 344 -12.04 22.96 -30.89
N THR A 345 -12.19 23.86 -31.86
CA THR A 345 -11.58 23.74 -33.20
C THR A 345 -10.22 24.43 -33.25
N SER A 346 -9.24 23.77 -33.87
CA SER A 346 -7.90 24.31 -34.11
C SER A 346 -7.79 24.71 -35.58
N SER A 347 -7.50 25.97 -35.87
CA SER A 347 -7.15 26.41 -37.23
C SER A 347 -5.67 26.09 -37.51
N GLY A 348 -5.39 25.47 -38.66
CA GLY A 348 -4.06 25.05 -39.08
C GLY A 348 -4.16 24.03 -40.22
N SER A 349 -3.75 24.42 -41.43
CA SER A 349 -3.98 23.67 -42.67
C SER A 349 -2.68 23.19 -43.30
N THR A 350 -2.65 21.97 -43.83
CA THR A 350 -2.23 21.75 -45.24
C THR A 350 -2.54 20.34 -45.78
N SER A 351 -3.16 20.30 -46.97
CA SER A 351 -3.05 19.30 -48.07
C SER A 351 -3.30 17.79 -47.81
N GLY A 352 -3.85 17.05 -48.79
CA GLY A 352 -3.96 15.58 -48.64
C GLY A 352 -4.58 14.70 -49.75
N SER A 353 -5.56 15.19 -50.55
CA SER A 353 -6.22 14.47 -51.67
C SER A 353 -7.19 13.31 -51.35
N LYS A 354 -8.41 13.42 -51.92
CA LYS A 354 -9.33 12.42 -52.56
C LYS A 354 -9.50 11.00 -51.94
N ASN A 355 -10.67 10.37 -51.99
CA ASN A 355 -11.81 10.55 -52.91
C ASN A 355 -13.15 10.17 -52.26
N GLU A 356 -14.27 10.74 -52.71
CA GLU A 356 -15.63 10.32 -52.30
C GLU A 356 -16.19 9.19 -53.17
N SER A 357 -17.15 8.42 -52.63
CA SER A 357 -18.31 7.99 -53.42
C SER A 357 -19.54 7.72 -52.54
N SER A 358 -20.70 8.08 -53.09
CA SER A 358 -22.06 8.08 -52.53
C SER A 358 -22.54 6.74 -51.92
N GLY A 359 -23.49 6.80 -50.97
CA GLY A 359 -23.94 5.61 -50.23
C GLY A 359 -25.30 5.65 -49.52
N SER A 360 -26.25 6.51 -49.93
CA SER A 360 -27.69 6.53 -49.58
C SER A 360 -28.15 6.48 -48.09
N THR A 361 -29.38 6.93 -47.87
CA THR A 361 -30.03 7.05 -46.55
C THR A 361 -30.44 5.72 -45.93
N THR A 362 -30.24 5.59 -44.61
CA THR A 362 -31.27 5.06 -43.69
C THR A 362 -30.93 5.43 -42.25
N LYS A 363 -31.93 5.88 -41.48
CA LYS A 363 -31.80 6.19 -40.05
C LYS A 363 -32.02 4.89 -39.26
N PRO A 364 -31.01 4.29 -38.60
CA PRO A 364 -31.23 3.10 -37.78
C PRO A 364 -31.99 3.51 -36.51
N SER A 365 -33.10 2.84 -36.22
CA SER A 365 -33.89 3.12 -35.02
C SER A 365 -33.11 2.77 -33.75
N THR A 366 -33.00 3.71 -32.82
CA THR A 366 -32.44 3.48 -31.49
C THR A 366 -33.48 2.79 -30.61
N ASN A 367 -33.26 1.51 -30.28
CA ASN A 367 -34.12 0.77 -29.37
C ASN A 367 -33.97 1.28 -27.92
N THR A 368 -34.69 2.34 -27.56
CA THR A 368 -34.69 3.00 -26.24
C THR A 368 -35.45 2.20 -25.17
N GLY A 369 -35.32 0.87 -25.17
CA GLY A 369 -35.89 0.02 -24.13
C GLY A 369 -35.07 0.10 -22.85
N LYS A 370 -35.73 0.20 -21.69
CA LYS A 370 -35.07 0.01 -20.39
C LYS A 370 -34.44 -1.39 -20.36
N LEU A 371 -33.15 -1.46 -20.00
CA LEU A 371 -32.47 -2.73 -19.75
C LEU A 371 -32.70 -3.14 -18.29
N THR A 372 -33.12 -4.38 -18.08
CA THR A 372 -33.01 -5.07 -16.79
C THR A 372 -32.10 -6.28 -16.94
N VAL A 373 -31.34 -6.60 -15.89
CA VAL A 373 -30.43 -7.74 -15.86
C VAL A 373 -30.56 -8.44 -14.51
N SER A 374 -30.53 -9.77 -14.49
CA SER A 374 -30.60 -10.56 -13.26
C SER A 374 -29.60 -11.73 -13.29
N THR A 375 -29.08 -12.10 -12.12
CA THR A 375 -28.20 -13.28 -11.99
C THR A 375 -28.97 -14.55 -12.31
N ASN A 376 -28.37 -15.44 -13.12
CA ASN A 376 -28.97 -16.71 -13.49
C ASN A 376 -27.95 -17.84 -13.22
N ASN A 377 -28.41 -18.96 -12.66
CA ASN A 377 -27.56 -20.11 -12.31
C ASN A 377 -27.85 -21.37 -13.16
N GLY A 378 -28.78 -21.28 -14.11
CA GLY A 378 -29.20 -22.37 -14.97
C GLY A 378 -28.22 -22.74 -16.08
N VAL A 379 -28.69 -23.62 -16.95
CA VAL A 379 -27.94 -24.11 -18.11
C VAL A 379 -28.80 -24.02 -19.37
N GLY A 380 -28.16 -23.74 -20.49
CA GLY A 380 -28.83 -23.49 -21.78
C GLY A 380 -28.14 -24.20 -22.93
N ARG A 381 -28.92 -24.60 -23.93
CA ARG A 381 -28.42 -25.07 -25.23
C ARG A 381 -28.91 -24.10 -26.29
N ILE A 382 -27.99 -23.47 -27.04
CA ILE A 382 -28.39 -22.65 -28.18
C ILE A 382 -28.98 -23.58 -29.26
N ASN A 383 -30.17 -23.23 -29.74
CA ASN A 383 -30.92 -23.93 -30.76
C ASN A 383 -30.13 -23.95 -32.09
N THR A 384 -30.33 -24.97 -32.92
CA THR A 384 -29.59 -25.09 -34.20
C THR A 384 -29.86 -23.91 -35.13
N ASN A 385 -31.10 -23.43 -35.14
CA ASN A 385 -31.50 -22.16 -35.73
C ASN A 385 -31.54 -21.11 -34.61
N ASN A 386 -30.84 -19.99 -34.79
CA ASN A 386 -30.70 -18.88 -33.83
C ASN A 386 -30.21 -17.62 -34.57
N ASP A 387 -30.48 -16.45 -34.00
CA ASP A 387 -30.05 -15.14 -34.52
C ASP A 387 -28.56 -14.84 -34.26
N GLY A 388 -27.87 -15.72 -33.51
CA GLY A 388 -26.44 -15.68 -33.26
C GLY A 388 -26.05 -15.29 -31.83
N LEU A 389 -24.74 -15.09 -31.63
CA LEU A 389 -24.16 -14.56 -30.40
C LEU A 389 -23.90 -13.06 -30.53
N TYR A 390 -24.48 -12.32 -29.60
CA TYR A 390 -24.38 -10.88 -29.46
C TYR A 390 -23.25 -10.56 -28.47
N THR A 391 -22.42 -9.55 -28.74
CA THR A 391 -21.35 -9.12 -27.84
C THR A 391 -21.95 -8.38 -26.64
N THR A 392 -22.94 -7.52 -26.92
CA THR A 392 -23.82 -6.87 -25.94
C THR A 392 -25.28 -7.05 -26.36
N VAL A 393 -26.23 -6.90 -25.44
CA VAL A 393 -27.67 -6.91 -25.77
C VAL A 393 -28.12 -5.75 -26.68
N TYR A 394 -27.25 -4.76 -26.90
CA TYR A 394 -27.47 -3.61 -27.80
C TYR A 394 -26.94 -3.85 -29.22
N ASP A 395 -26.17 -4.93 -29.46
CA ASP A 395 -25.68 -5.27 -30.80
C ASP A 395 -26.90 -5.49 -31.73
N GLN A 396 -26.94 -4.80 -32.88
CA GLN A 396 -28.11 -4.86 -33.76
C GLN A 396 -28.35 -6.26 -34.36
N ASN A 397 -27.27 -7.03 -34.59
CA ASN A 397 -27.28 -8.36 -35.20
C ASN A 397 -26.35 -9.30 -34.44
N GLY A 398 -26.78 -10.54 -34.22
CA GLY A 398 -25.93 -11.59 -33.65
C GLY A 398 -24.91 -12.13 -34.65
N ARG A 399 -23.80 -12.67 -34.14
CA ARG A 399 -22.75 -13.32 -34.93
C ARG A 399 -22.99 -14.83 -34.98
N LYS A 400 -22.97 -15.43 -36.19
CA LYS A 400 -23.16 -16.88 -36.36
C LYS A 400 -22.22 -17.69 -35.46
N THR A 401 -22.75 -18.70 -34.79
CA THR A 401 -22.03 -19.48 -33.77
C THR A 401 -22.02 -20.98 -34.06
N SER A 402 -20.89 -21.63 -33.80
CA SER A 402 -20.74 -23.09 -33.76
C SER A 402 -21.00 -23.68 -32.36
N LYS A 403 -21.57 -22.90 -31.44
CA LYS A 403 -21.82 -23.27 -30.04
C LYS A 403 -23.24 -23.80 -29.77
N THR A 404 -23.94 -24.23 -30.83
CA THR A 404 -25.29 -24.81 -30.79
C THR A 404 -25.29 -26.28 -30.35
N ASN A 405 -26.43 -26.78 -29.88
CA ASN A 405 -26.66 -28.18 -29.46
C ASN A 405 -25.58 -28.75 -28.50
N GLN A 406 -25.14 -27.92 -27.57
CA GLN A 406 -24.27 -28.27 -26.44
C GLN A 406 -24.70 -27.46 -25.22
N THR A 407 -24.59 -28.05 -24.04
CA THR A 407 -25.03 -27.42 -22.78
C THR A 407 -23.96 -26.47 -22.27
N LEU A 408 -24.37 -25.20 -22.13
CA LEU A 408 -23.60 -24.05 -21.63
C LEU A 408 -24.14 -23.65 -20.26
N LYS A 409 -23.32 -22.96 -19.46
CA LYS A 409 -23.80 -22.30 -18.24
C LYS A 409 -24.40 -20.94 -18.62
N VAL A 410 -25.64 -20.69 -18.20
CA VAL A 410 -26.24 -19.35 -18.21
C VAL A 410 -25.83 -18.64 -16.92
N THR A 411 -25.42 -17.38 -17.02
CA THR A 411 -24.87 -16.60 -15.88
C THR A 411 -25.66 -15.35 -15.55
N LYS A 412 -26.28 -14.72 -16.55
CA LYS A 412 -27.25 -13.63 -16.39
C LYS A 412 -28.43 -13.82 -17.36
N SER A 413 -29.61 -13.38 -16.96
CA SER A 413 -30.75 -13.10 -17.86
C SER A 413 -30.82 -11.59 -18.09
N ALA A 414 -31.29 -11.13 -19.24
CA ALA A 414 -31.51 -9.71 -19.51
C ALA A 414 -32.74 -9.46 -20.37
N THR A 415 -33.34 -8.27 -20.23
CA THR A 415 -34.50 -7.81 -20.99
C THR A 415 -34.26 -6.37 -21.44
N LEU A 416 -34.15 -6.13 -22.74
CA LEU A 416 -33.99 -4.81 -23.35
C LEU A 416 -35.29 -4.43 -24.07
N GLY A 417 -36.15 -3.65 -23.40
CA GLY A 417 -37.53 -3.46 -23.86
C GLY A 417 -38.25 -4.81 -24.00
N ASN A 418 -38.77 -5.14 -25.17
CA ASN A 418 -39.45 -6.42 -25.41
C ASN A 418 -38.49 -7.58 -25.77
N LYS A 419 -37.17 -7.34 -25.86
CA LYS A 419 -36.18 -8.36 -26.27
C LYS A 419 -35.51 -9.03 -25.07
N ASN A 420 -35.74 -10.33 -24.91
CA ASN A 420 -35.14 -11.13 -23.83
C ASN A 420 -33.86 -11.85 -24.29
N PHE A 421 -32.85 -11.90 -23.42
CA PHE A 421 -31.55 -12.54 -23.65
C PHE A 421 -31.07 -13.41 -22.46
N TYR A 422 -30.15 -14.32 -22.73
CA TYR A 422 -29.31 -15.03 -21.76
C TYR A 422 -27.82 -14.79 -22.04
N LEU A 423 -27.01 -14.64 -21.00
CA LEU A 423 -25.54 -14.60 -21.08
C LEU A 423 -24.96 -16.00 -20.88
N VAL A 424 -24.35 -16.57 -21.92
CA VAL A 424 -23.82 -17.94 -21.92
C VAL A 424 -22.30 -18.02 -21.80
N SER A 425 -21.83 -19.12 -21.20
CA SER A 425 -20.42 -19.43 -20.93
C SER A 425 -20.12 -20.94 -21.03
N ASP A 426 -18.86 -21.30 -21.26
CA ASP A 426 -18.40 -22.70 -21.24
C ASP A 426 -18.56 -23.28 -19.82
N TYR A 427 -19.43 -24.29 -19.66
CA TYR A 427 -19.78 -24.85 -18.35
C TYR A 427 -18.55 -25.36 -17.55
N ASN A 428 -17.51 -25.88 -18.23
CA ASN A 428 -16.36 -26.49 -17.56
C ASN A 428 -15.16 -25.52 -17.42
N LYS A 429 -15.07 -24.49 -18.27
CA LYS A 429 -13.95 -23.53 -18.27
C LYS A 429 -14.30 -22.15 -17.71
N GLY A 430 -15.57 -21.80 -17.64
CA GLY A 430 -16.03 -20.46 -17.25
C GLY A 430 -15.88 -19.38 -18.34
N ASN A 431 -15.18 -19.67 -19.45
CA ASN A 431 -15.00 -18.73 -20.56
C ASN A 431 -16.35 -18.17 -21.04
N LEU A 432 -16.46 -16.84 -21.09
CA LEU A 432 -17.62 -16.14 -21.64
C LEU A 432 -17.77 -16.45 -23.14
N ILE A 433 -19.01 -16.64 -23.60
CA ILE A 433 -19.33 -16.97 -25.00
C ILE A 433 -20.13 -15.85 -25.67
N GLY A 434 -21.04 -15.20 -24.95
CA GLY A 434 -21.80 -14.03 -25.44
C GLY A 434 -23.25 -14.03 -24.97
N TRP A 435 -24.00 -13.01 -25.37
CA TRP A 435 -25.45 -12.95 -25.21
C TRP A 435 -26.16 -13.67 -26.37
N VAL A 436 -27.35 -14.21 -26.12
CA VAL A 436 -28.20 -14.89 -27.10
C VAL A 436 -29.67 -14.69 -26.73
N HIS A 437 -30.59 -14.61 -27.69
CA HIS A 437 -32.02 -14.44 -27.40
C HIS A 437 -32.59 -15.62 -26.60
N GLN A 438 -33.55 -15.38 -25.69
CA GLN A 438 -34.11 -16.47 -24.86
C GLN A 438 -34.95 -17.46 -25.65
N SER A 439 -35.57 -17.02 -26.76
CA SER A 439 -36.22 -17.88 -27.77
C SER A 439 -35.27 -18.94 -28.34
N ASP A 440 -34.00 -18.58 -28.45
CA ASP A 440 -32.96 -19.32 -29.15
C ASP A 440 -32.24 -20.30 -28.21
N VAL A 441 -32.70 -20.42 -26.96
CA VAL A 441 -32.07 -21.26 -25.94
C VAL A 441 -33.09 -22.19 -25.30
N SER A 442 -32.93 -23.49 -25.54
CA SER A 442 -33.51 -24.49 -24.66
C SER A 442 -32.86 -24.36 -23.28
N TYR A 443 -33.61 -23.86 -22.29
CA TYR A 443 -33.14 -23.49 -20.96
C TYR A 443 -33.64 -24.47 -19.89
N ASN A 444 -32.80 -24.74 -18.90
CA ASN A 444 -33.18 -25.40 -17.65
C ASN A 444 -32.60 -24.62 -16.46
N SER A 445 -33.40 -24.42 -15.41
CA SER A 445 -32.90 -23.98 -14.11
C SER A 445 -31.92 -25.02 -13.53
N ALA A 446 -31.01 -24.58 -12.66
CA ALA A 446 -30.08 -25.49 -11.97
C ALA A 446 -29.85 -25.05 -10.53
N LYS A 447 -29.71 -26.04 -9.63
CA LYS A 447 -29.27 -25.81 -8.25
C LYS A 447 -27.74 -25.77 -8.15
N PRO A 448 -27.17 -25.24 -7.04
CA PRO A 448 -25.74 -25.37 -6.76
C PRO A 448 -25.24 -26.83 -6.79
N VAL A 449 -23.94 -27.00 -7.05
CA VAL A 449 -23.29 -28.32 -7.05
C VAL A 449 -23.03 -28.77 -5.61
N ALA A 450 -23.57 -29.93 -5.22
CA ALA A 450 -23.39 -30.52 -3.90
C ALA A 450 -22.38 -31.68 -3.93
N LYS A 451 -21.74 -31.96 -2.79
CA LYS A 451 -20.85 -33.13 -2.62
C LYS A 451 -21.66 -34.42 -2.52
N ASN A 452 -21.20 -35.50 -3.15
CA ASN A 452 -21.84 -36.83 -3.04
C ASN A 452 -20.76 -37.92 -3.17
N ASN A 453 -20.47 -38.63 -2.07
CA ASN A 453 -19.46 -39.69 -2.01
C ASN A 453 -20.04 -41.12 -2.13
N GLN A 454 -21.30 -41.28 -2.55
CA GLN A 454 -21.95 -42.59 -2.63
C GLN A 454 -21.41 -43.44 -3.79
N SER A 455 -21.56 -44.76 -3.68
CA SER A 455 -21.31 -45.70 -4.78
C SER A 455 -22.63 -46.27 -5.29
N TYR A 456 -22.77 -46.33 -6.61
CA TYR A 456 -23.98 -46.78 -7.30
C TYR A 456 -23.65 -47.91 -8.29
N LYS A 457 -24.68 -48.58 -8.78
CA LYS A 457 -24.60 -49.48 -9.94
C LYS A 457 -25.17 -48.81 -11.19
N ILE A 458 -24.46 -48.93 -12.31
CA ILE A 458 -24.82 -48.39 -13.63
C ILE A 458 -24.79 -49.51 -14.69
N LYS A 459 -25.76 -49.52 -15.60
CA LYS A 459 -25.82 -50.54 -16.68
C LYS A 459 -24.76 -50.25 -17.76
N PRO A 460 -24.21 -51.28 -18.45
CA PRO A 460 -23.47 -51.08 -19.68
C PRO A 460 -24.32 -50.38 -20.76
N GLY A 461 -23.67 -49.75 -21.72
CA GLY A 461 -24.33 -48.98 -22.79
C GLY A 461 -24.73 -47.55 -22.39
N GLU A 462 -24.90 -47.27 -21.09
CA GLU A 462 -25.20 -45.92 -20.59
C GLU A 462 -24.10 -44.90 -20.95
N VAL A 463 -24.50 -43.67 -21.25
CA VAL A 463 -23.60 -42.60 -21.72
C VAL A 463 -23.17 -41.71 -20.56
N ILE A 464 -21.87 -41.44 -20.49
CA ILE A 464 -21.26 -40.52 -19.53
C ILE A 464 -20.91 -39.22 -20.26
N TYR A 465 -21.25 -38.07 -19.68
CA TYR A 465 -21.08 -36.74 -20.30
C TYR A 465 -20.07 -35.86 -19.56
N THR A 466 -19.43 -34.92 -20.25
CA THR A 466 -18.48 -33.96 -19.65
C THR A 466 -19.15 -32.84 -18.86
N VAL A 467 -20.47 -32.64 -19.02
CA VAL A 467 -21.31 -31.66 -18.33
C VAL A 467 -22.64 -32.32 -17.89
N PRO A 468 -23.35 -31.84 -16.86
CA PRO A 468 -24.69 -32.35 -16.54
C PRO A 468 -25.66 -31.88 -17.63
N TRP A 469 -26.71 -32.68 -17.89
CA TRP A 469 -27.57 -32.49 -19.06
C TRP A 469 -26.77 -32.34 -20.38
N GLY A 470 -25.69 -33.10 -20.57
CA GLY A 470 -24.87 -33.05 -21.78
C GLY A 470 -25.56 -33.55 -23.06
N THR A 471 -24.99 -33.21 -24.22
CA THR A 471 -25.36 -33.73 -25.56
C THR A 471 -24.30 -34.69 -26.10
N ASN A 472 -24.53 -35.31 -27.27
CA ASN A 472 -23.57 -36.22 -27.89
C ASN A 472 -22.22 -35.56 -28.22
N SER A 473 -22.18 -34.26 -28.51
CA SER A 473 -20.93 -33.49 -28.69
C SER A 473 -20.16 -33.28 -27.37
N GLN A 474 -20.79 -33.56 -26.23
CA GLN A 474 -20.24 -33.50 -24.87
C GLN A 474 -20.13 -34.89 -24.23
N LYS A 475 -20.15 -35.97 -25.04
CA LYS A 475 -19.96 -37.34 -24.56
C LYS A 475 -18.51 -37.56 -24.09
N ALA A 476 -18.35 -37.98 -22.83
CA ALA A 476 -17.07 -38.43 -22.27
C ALA A 476 -16.81 -39.92 -22.59
N GLY A 477 -17.87 -40.74 -22.72
CA GLY A 477 -17.76 -42.13 -23.11
C GLY A 477 -19.07 -42.91 -22.95
N THR A 478 -18.99 -44.24 -23.05
CA THR A 478 -20.09 -45.18 -22.77
C THR A 478 -19.58 -46.25 -21.80
N VAL A 479 -20.41 -46.64 -20.83
CA VAL A 479 -20.09 -47.70 -19.86
C VAL A 479 -19.92 -49.03 -20.58
N SER A 480 -18.75 -49.64 -20.44
CA SER A 480 -18.38 -50.93 -21.02
C SER A 480 -18.66 -52.10 -20.08
N GLY A 481 -18.70 -53.33 -20.63
CA GLY A 481 -18.88 -54.57 -19.87
C GLY A 481 -20.20 -55.30 -20.18
N SER A 482 -20.38 -56.48 -19.59
CA SER A 482 -21.56 -57.35 -19.81
C SER A 482 -22.58 -57.34 -18.65
N SER A 483 -22.29 -56.61 -17.57
CA SER A 483 -23.13 -56.53 -16.36
C SER A 483 -22.96 -55.18 -15.65
N SER A 484 -23.82 -54.86 -14.68
CA SER A 484 -23.86 -53.54 -14.03
C SER A 484 -22.54 -53.19 -13.30
N GLN A 485 -21.87 -52.14 -13.81
CA GLN A 485 -20.60 -51.64 -13.30
C GLN A 485 -20.80 -50.78 -12.04
N THR A 486 -19.74 -50.59 -11.26
CA THR A 486 -19.76 -49.70 -10.08
C THR A 486 -19.39 -48.27 -10.48
N PHE A 487 -20.30 -47.32 -10.26
CA PHE A 487 -20.09 -45.89 -10.45
C PHE A 487 -19.79 -45.22 -9.10
N LYS A 488 -18.61 -44.65 -8.92
CA LYS A 488 -18.22 -43.95 -7.68
C LYS A 488 -18.48 -42.46 -7.85
N ALA A 489 -19.43 -41.90 -7.10
CA ALA A 489 -19.73 -40.47 -7.15
C ALA A 489 -18.68 -39.64 -6.40
N SER A 490 -18.61 -38.34 -6.75
CA SER A 490 -17.92 -37.31 -5.95
C SER A 490 -18.74 -36.03 -5.76
N LYS A 491 -19.64 -35.69 -6.69
CA LYS A 491 -20.52 -34.51 -6.63
C LYS A 491 -21.82 -34.73 -7.42
N GLN A 492 -22.82 -33.88 -7.19
CA GLN A 492 -24.12 -33.94 -7.85
C GLN A 492 -24.68 -32.53 -8.12
N GLN A 493 -25.58 -32.39 -9.09
CA GLN A 493 -26.29 -31.15 -9.39
C GLN A 493 -27.69 -31.45 -9.91
N GLN A 494 -28.71 -30.73 -9.44
CA GLN A 494 -30.06 -30.82 -10.02
C GLN A 494 -30.18 -29.83 -11.19
N ILE A 495 -30.56 -30.34 -12.37
CA ILE A 495 -30.87 -29.55 -13.57
C ILE A 495 -32.35 -29.79 -13.92
N GLY A 496 -33.15 -28.71 -13.94
CA GLY A 496 -34.60 -28.80 -13.97
C GLY A 496 -35.11 -29.64 -12.80
N LYS A 497 -35.87 -30.70 -13.10
CA LYS A 497 -36.32 -31.69 -12.10
C LYS A 497 -35.30 -32.83 -11.89
N THR A 498 -34.32 -33.00 -12.78
CA THR A 498 -33.44 -34.18 -12.84
C THR A 498 -32.15 -34.01 -12.06
N ASN A 499 -31.84 -34.94 -11.15
CA ASN A 499 -30.54 -35.00 -10.47
C ASN A 499 -29.49 -35.67 -11.38
N TYR A 500 -28.37 -34.99 -11.61
CA TYR A 500 -27.20 -35.53 -12.30
C TYR A 500 -26.07 -35.77 -11.29
N ILE A 501 -25.43 -36.93 -11.36
CA ILE A 501 -24.33 -37.35 -10.48
C ILE A 501 -23.05 -37.39 -11.30
N TYR A 502 -21.98 -36.78 -10.79
CA TYR A 502 -20.63 -36.84 -11.36
C TYR A 502 -19.79 -37.87 -10.62
N GLY A 503 -19.07 -38.70 -11.36
CA GLY A 503 -18.30 -39.80 -10.81
C GLY A 503 -17.44 -40.52 -11.82
N THR A 504 -16.86 -41.65 -11.39
CA THR A 504 -15.93 -42.47 -12.18
C THR A 504 -16.44 -43.89 -12.36
N VAL A 505 -16.32 -44.42 -13.57
CA VAL A 505 -16.59 -45.83 -13.93
C VAL A 505 -15.71 -46.23 -15.10
N ASN A 506 -15.07 -47.41 -15.06
CA ASN A 506 -14.25 -47.97 -16.13
C ASN A 506 -13.23 -46.98 -16.75
N ASN A 507 -12.55 -46.22 -15.89
CA ASN A 507 -11.62 -45.11 -16.22
C ASN A 507 -12.24 -43.89 -16.94
N LEU A 508 -13.55 -43.88 -17.21
CA LEU A 508 -14.31 -42.70 -17.60
C LEU A 508 -14.63 -41.86 -16.37
N SER A 509 -14.66 -40.53 -16.53
CA SER A 509 -15.08 -39.57 -15.50
C SER A 509 -16.09 -38.60 -16.11
N GLY A 510 -17.23 -38.38 -15.45
CA GLY A 510 -18.27 -37.50 -15.98
C GLY A 510 -19.62 -37.60 -15.27
N TRP A 511 -20.60 -36.89 -15.83
CA TRP A 511 -21.98 -36.79 -15.34
C TRP A 511 -22.88 -37.85 -15.98
N VAL A 512 -23.84 -38.34 -15.20
CA VAL A 512 -24.94 -39.20 -15.63
C VAL A 512 -26.21 -38.87 -14.83
N SER A 513 -27.40 -39.12 -15.37
CA SER A 513 -28.66 -38.97 -14.61
C SER A 513 -28.73 -39.99 -13.47
N LEU A 514 -29.20 -39.56 -12.30
CA LEU A 514 -29.49 -40.43 -11.16
C LEU A 514 -30.48 -41.56 -11.52
N SER A 515 -31.39 -41.34 -12.47
CA SER A 515 -32.32 -42.38 -12.95
C SER A 515 -31.65 -43.52 -13.74
N LYS A 516 -30.36 -43.39 -14.08
CA LYS A 516 -29.53 -44.48 -14.66
C LYS A 516 -28.66 -45.19 -13.62
N LEU A 517 -28.76 -44.77 -12.36
CA LEU A 517 -28.02 -45.30 -11.22
C LEU A 517 -28.96 -46.02 -10.27
N THR A 518 -28.47 -47.09 -9.65
CA THR A 518 -29.17 -47.81 -8.57
C THR A 518 -28.31 -47.81 -7.32
N SER A 519 -28.94 -47.55 -6.17
CA SER A 519 -28.26 -47.45 -4.87
C SER A 519 -27.84 -48.82 -4.35
N THR A 520 -26.69 -48.88 -3.67
CA THR A 520 -26.35 -50.01 -2.80
C THR A 520 -26.98 -49.77 -1.43
N SER A 521 -27.84 -50.69 -0.97
CA SER A 521 -28.54 -50.55 0.31
C SER A 521 -27.57 -50.54 1.51
N LYS A 522 -27.96 -49.87 2.60
CA LYS A 522 -27.22 -49.87 3.88
C LYS A 522 -27.57 -51.10 4.70
N THR A 523 -26.57 -51.83 5.19
CA THR A 523 -26.68 -52.77 6.33
C THR A 523 -25.29 -52.98 6.94
N ALA A 524 -25.22 -53.50 8.18
CA ALA A 524 -24.03 -53.50 9.07
C ALA A 524 -23.60 -52.05 9.47
N THR A 525 -23.87 -51.51 10.67
CA THR A 525 -23.55 -51.99 12.05
C THR A 525 -22.14 -52.52 12.22
N SER A 526 -21.45 -52.04 13.26
CA SER A 526 -20.05 -52.37 13.56
C SER A 526 -19.97 -53.13 14.88
N PRO A 527 -19.66 -54.44 14.87
CA PRO A 527 -19.20 -55.16 16.05
C PRO A 527 -17.70 -54.97 16.24
N SER A 528 -17.25 -54.93 17.49
CA SER A 528 -15.82 -55.04 17.84
C SER A 528 -15.35 -56.49 17.70
N THR A 529 -14.13 -56.71 17.21
CA THR A 529 -13.25 -57.79 17.70
C THR A 529 -11.81 -57.54 17.28
N SER A 530 -10.85 -57.87 18.16
CA SER A 530 -9.42 -57.63 17.93
C SER A 530 -8.84 -58.56 16.86
N ASN A 531 -8.29 -57.98 15.80
CA ASN A 531 -7.33 -58.61 14.89
C ASN A 531 -6.53 -57.51 14.18
N ASN A 532 -5.31 -57.22 14.64
CA ASN A 532 -4.49 -56.15 14.07
C ASN A 532 -4.04 -56.47 12.63
N LEU A 533 -4.67 -55.84 11.65
CA LEU A 533 -4.29 -55.93 10.25
C LEU A 533 -2.97 -55.20 9.98
N THR A 534 -1.93 -55.96 9.62
CA THR A 534 -0.67 -55.41 9.12
C THR A 534 -0.60 -55.53 7.60
N VAL A 535 -0.10 -54.50 6.89
CA VAL A 535 -0.05 -54.49 5.42
C VAL A 535 1.26 -53.87 4.91
N ASN A 536 2.14 -54.70 4.37
CA ASN A 536 3.41 -54.29 3.77
C ASN A 536 3.29 -54.19 2.25
N THR A 537 3.92 -53.17 1.66
CA THR A 537 3.97 -53.02 0.19
C THR A 537 5.10 -53.87 -0.37
N LEU A 538 4.83 -54.59 -1.46
CA LEU A 538 5.80 -55.44 -2.13
C LEU A 538 6.29 -54.79 -3.42
N ILE A 539 7.59 -54.89 -3.66
CA ILE A 539 8.25 -54.44 -4.90
C ILE A 539 8.94 -55.62 -5.57
N ASN A 540 8.88 -55.65 -6.90
CA ASN A 540 9.56 -56.62 -7.77
C ASN A 540 9.25 -58.12 -7.56
N GLN A 541 8.28 -58.48 -6.70
CA GLN A 541 7.83 -59.86 -6.50
C GLN A 541 6.71 -60.26 -7.47
N GLN A 542 6.76 -61.51 -7.94
CA GLN A 542 5.69 -62.17 -8.68
C GLN A 542 5.38 -63.53 -8.05
N GLY A 543 4.14 -63.99 -8.20
CA GLY A 543 3.71 -65.30 -7.71
C GLY A 543 2.75 -65.98 -8.66
N THR A 544 2.86 -67.30 -8.77
CA THR A 544 1.97 -68.15 -9.55
C THR A 544 0.85 -68.69 -8.65
N VAL A 545 -0.40 -68.48 -9.04
CA VAL A 545 -1.57 -68.99 -8.32
C VAL A 545 -1.71 -70.49 -8.55
N ALA A 546 -1.89 -71.27 -7.47
CA ALA A 546 -2.11 -72.70 -7.54
C ALA A 546 -3.38 -73.07 -8.36
N LYS A 547 -3.37 -74.22 -9.04
CA LYS A 547 -4.50 -74.67 -9.88
C LYS A 547 -5.76 -74.96 -9.06
N THR A 548 -5.56 -75.46 -7.84
CA THR A 548 -6.55 -75.54 -6.76
C THR A 548 -6.09 -74.57 -5.68
N ASN A 549 -6.99 -73.72 -5.16
CA ASN A 549 -6.68 -72.64 -4.23
C ASN A 549 -7.93 -72.28 -3.40
N HIS A 550 -7.79 -71.42 -2.38
CA HIS A 550 -8.91 -71.00 -1.51
C HIS A 550 -9.81 -69.91 -2.12
N GLY A 551 -9.55 -69.51 -3.37
CA GLY A 551 -10.30 -68.49 -4.12
C GLY A 551 -9.76 -67.07 -3.93
N VAL A 552 -10.24 -66.15 -4.78
CA VAL A 552 -9.89 -64.73 -4.72
C VAL A 552 -10.79 -64.02 -3.71
N TYR A 553 -10.19 -63.42 -2.69
CA TYR A 553 -10.82 -62.60 -1.67
C TYR A 553 -10.91 -61.15 -2.17
N THR A 554 -12.04 -60.46 -1.97
CA THR A 554 -12.17 -59.03 -2.29
C THR A 554 -11.58 -58.13 -1.20
N SER A 555 -11.61 -58.60 0.05
CA SER A 555 -11.01 -58.00 1.23
C SER A 555 -10.36 -59.10 2.08
N VAL A 556 -9.32 -58.76 2.85
CA VAL A 556 -8.67 -59.70 3.78
C VAL A 556 -9.56 -60.10 4.96
N TYR A 557 -10.69 -59.41 5.14
CA TYR A 557 -11.73 -59.71 6.13
C TYR A 557 -12.83 -60.65 5.59
N ASP A 558 -12.81 -61.02 4.30
CA ASP A 558 -13.84 -61.89 3.72
C ASP A 558 -13.69 -63.32 4.27
N GLN A 559 -14.78 -63.92 4.78
CA GLN A 559 -14.76 -65.25 5.41
C GLN A 559 -14.36 -66.40 4.46
N LYS A 560 -14.52 -66.23 3.14
CA LYS A 560 -14.03 -67.17 2.12
C LYS A 560 -13.66 -66.45 0.82
N GLY A 561 -12.68 -66.99 0.10
CA GLY A 561 -12.37 -66.58 -1.26
C GLY A 561 -13.42 -67.07 -2.25
N ILE A 562 -13.56 -66.37 -3.38
CA ILE A 562 -14.44 -66.78 -4.47
C ILE A 562 -13.59 -67.44 -5.56
N GLN A 563 -13.92 -68.66 -5.96
CA GLN A 563 -13.22 -69.34 -7.06
C GLN A 563 -13.28 -68.50 -8.35
N LYS A 564 -12.11 -68.30 -8.97
CA LYS A 564 -11.95 -67.58 -10.25
C LYS A 564 -11.01 -68.38 -11.16
N SER A 565 -11.56 -69.30 -11.93
CA SER A 565 -10.81 -70.14 -12.89
C SER A 565 -9.85 -69.35 -13.80
N TYR A 566 -10.11 -68.07 -14.05
CA TYR A 566 -9.22 -67.21 -14.83
C TYR A 566 -7.90 -66.83 -14.14
N VAL A 567 -7.72 -66.99 -12.82
CA VAL A 567 -6.42 -66.78 -12.13
C VAL A 567 -5.62 -68.07 -11.95
N ASN A 568 -6.30 -69.22 -11.85
CA ASN A 568 -5.70 -70.51 -11.52
C ASN A 568 -4.55 -70.86 -12.49
N GLY A 569 -3.37 -71.19 -11.96
CA GLY A 569 -2.17 -71.53 -12.73
C GLY A 569 -1.41 -70.34 -13.36
N LYS A 570 -1.82 -69.08 -13.13
CA LYS A 570 -1.21 -67.89 -13.76
C LYS A 570 -0.35 -67.08 -12.81
N THR A 571 0.63 -66.37 -13.37
CA THR A 571 1.61 -65.56 -12.65
C THR A 571 1.22 -64.08 -12.64
N TYR A 572 1.14 -63.52 -11.43
CA TYR A 572 0.73 -62.13 -11.17
C TYR A 572 1.83 -61.37 -10.42
N LYS A 573 1.80 -60.04 -10.50
CA LYS A 573 2.59 -59.17 -9.62
C LYS A 573 1.99 -59.23 -8.24
N LEU A 574 2.82 -59.43 -7.22
CA LEU A 574 2.42 -59.30 -5.83
C LEU A 574 2.72 -57.87 -5.42
N SER A 575 1.68 -57.07 -5.14
CA SER A 575 1.85 -55.63 -4.85
C SER A 575 1.81 -55.29 -3.36
N LYS A 576 1.20 -56.15 -2.54
CA LYS A 576 1.17 -56.06 -1.08
C LYS A 576 1.12 -57.45 -0.45
N LYS A 577 1.66 -57.59 0.76
CA LYS A 577 1.40 -58.69 1.70
C LYS A 577 0.58 -58.13 2.86
N ALA A 578 -0.46 -58.84 3.28
CA ALA A 578 -1.28 -58.49 4.43
C ALA A 578 -1.39 -59.66 5.39
N THR A 579 -1.47 -59.40 6.69
CA THR A 579 -1.68 -60.42 7.73
C THR A 579 -2.77 -59.95 8.67
N LEU A 580 -3.78 -60.81 8.88
CA LEU A 580 -4.95 -60.59 9.73
C LEU A 580 -5.10 -61.79 10.66
N GLY A 581 -4.80 -61.60 11.94
CA GLY A 581 -4.69 -62.71 12.89
C GLY A 581 -3.65 -63.74 12.42
N LYS A 582 -4.04 -65.02 12.35
CA LYS A 582 -3.19 -66.11 11.85
C LYS A 582 -3.12 -66.21 10.31
N ASN A 583 -3.95 -65.47 9.58
CA ASN A 583 -4.05 -65.58 8.12
C ASN A 583 -3.18 -64.55 7.41
N SER A 584 -2.44 -64.97 6.38
CA SER A 584 -1.67 -64.07 5.50
C SER A 584 -2.14 -64.15 4.06
N PHE A 585 -2.09 -63.00 3.36
CA PHE A 585 -2.56 -62.83 1.99
C PHE A 585 -1.57 -62.03 1.13
N TYR A 586 -1.55 -62.29 -0.19
CA TYR A 586 -0.93 -61.45 -1.20
C TYR A 586 -1.98 -60.74 -2.07
N LEU A 587 -1.77 -59.47 -2.37
CA LEU A 587 -2.58 -58.73 -3.34
C LEU A 587 -2.06 -59.02 -4.77
N ILE A 588 -2.82 -59.79 -5.54
CA ILE A 588 -2.48 -60.11 -6.92
C ILE A 588 -2.91 -58.97 -7.86
N THR A 589 -1.94 -58.47 -8.62
CA THR A 589 -2.10 -57.38 -9.60
C THR A 589 -1.79 -57.92 -10.99
N ASP A 590 -2.65 -57.63 -11.96
CA ASP A 590 -2.46 -58.02 -13.36
C ASP A 590 -1.23 -57.36 -13.97
N ASN A 591 -0.36 -58.18 -14.58
CA ASN A 591 0.93 -57.74 -15.12
C ASN A 591 0.82 -56.85 -16.36
N LYS A 592 -0.32 -56.82 -17.07
CA LYS A 592 -0.51 -56.04 -18.31
C LYS A 592 -1.24 -54.72 -18.09
N THR A 593 -2.25 -54.72 -17.23
CA THR A 593 -3.12 -53.57 -16.94
C THR A 593 -2.77 -52.87 -15.62
N ASN A 594 -1.92 -53.49 -14.77
CA ASN A 594 -1.62 -53.05 -13.41
C ASN A 594 -2.89 -52.88 -12.53
N THR A 595 -3.96 -53.62 -12.85
CA THR A 595 -5.22 -53.66 -12.10
C THR A 595 -5.13 -54.69 -10.97
N ASN A 596 -5.58 -54.35 -9.77
CA ASN A 596 -5.68 -55.31 -8.67
C ASN A 596 -6.85 -56.26 -8.90
N LEU A 597 -6.59 -57.57 -8.87
CA LEU A 597 -7.59 -58.62 -9.11
C LEU A 597 -8.23 -59.11 -7.80
N GLY A 598 -7.50 -59.05 -6.69
CA GLY A 598 -7.96 -59.37 -5.35
C GLY A 598 -6.84 -59.87 -4.45
N TRP A 599 -7.19 -60.29 -3.24
CA TRP A 599 -6.29 -60.95 -2.31
C TRP A 599 -6.36 -62.47 -2.47
N MET A 600 -5.24 -63.15 -2.29
CA MET A 600 -5.11 -64.62 -2.29
C MET A 600 -4.38 -65.02 -1.01
N GLN A 601 -4.72 -66.16 -0.39
CA GLN A 601 -3.94 -66.63 0.76
C GLN A 601 -2.49 -66.95 0.36
N THR A 602 -1.52 -66.74 1.24
CA THR A 602 -0.10 -66.95 0.89
C THR A 602 0.23 -68.40 0.53
N GLY A 603 -0.51 -69.38 1.06
CA GLY A 603 -0.38 -70.80 0.70
C GLY A 603 -0.83 -71.13 -0.73
N ASP A 604 -1.69 -70.29 -1.34
CA ASP A 604 -2.15 -70.47 -2.73
C ASP A 604 -1.18 -69.91 -3.78
N ILE A 605 -0.06 -69.32 -3.35
CA ILE A 605 0.83 -68.51 -4.19
C ILE A 605 2.26 -69.02 -4.10
N THR A 606 2.72 -69.71 -5.14
CA THR A 606 4.15 -70.00 -5.29
C THR A 606 4.87 -68.72 -5.73
N VAL A 607 5.50 -68.04 -4.76
CA VAL A 607 6.31 -66.84 -5.02
C VAL A 607 7.55 -67.23 -5.84
N LYS A 608 7.90 -66.43 -6.85
CA LYS A 608 9.17 -66.54 -7.57
C LYS A 608 10.09 -65.43 -7.13
N GLU A 609 11.19 -65.79 -6.47
CA GLU A 609 12.32 -64.87 -6.26
C GLU A 609 13.11 -64.69 -7.58
N ALA A 610 13.83 -63.58 -7.68
CA ALA A 610 14.42 -63.13 -8.94
C ALA A 610 15.86 -63.61 -9.13
N VAL A 611 16.11 -64.32 -10.23
CA VAL A 611 17.46 -64.73 -10.65
C VAL A 611 18.32 -63.50 -10.99
N THR A 612 19.54 -63.45 -10.49
CA THR A 612 20.40 -62.25 -10.49
C THR A 612 21.23 -62.05 -11.76
N LYS A 613 20.66 -61.36 -12.77
CA LYS A 613 21.38 -60.52 -13.76
C LYS A 613 20.34 -59.74 -14.60
N ALA A 614 20.52 -58.46 -14.94
CA ALA A 614 21.58 -57.50 -14.64
C ALA A 614 20.96 -56.12 -14.27
N THR A 615 21.78 -55.21 -13.74
CA THR A 615 21.35 -53.93 -13.14
C THR A 615 20.49 -53.08 -14.08
N ALA A 616 19.21 -52.93 -13.75
CA ALA A 616 18.29 -52.08 -14.51
C ALA A 616 18.51 -50.60 -14.15
N THR A 617 19.24 -49.86 -15.00
CA THR A 617 19.50 -48.43 -14.76
C THR A 617 18.19 -47.63 -14.65
N PRO A 618 17.93 -46.94 -13.52
CA PRO A 618 16.68 -46.21 -13.32
C PRO A 618 16.57 -45.02 -14.27
N THR A 619 15.33 -44.59 -14.50
CA THR A 619 15.07 -43.33 -15.22
C THR A 619 15.17 -42.18 -14.24
N THR A 620 16.24 -41.39 -14.32
CA THR A 620 16.49 -40.25 -13.43
C THR A 620 15.89 -38.97 -14.01
N SER A 621 15.16 -38.21 -13.19
CA SER A 621 14.81 -36.82 -13.53
C SER A 621 16.07 -35.95 -13.53
N VAL A 622 16.18 -35.02 -14.48
CA VAL A 622 17.30 -34.08 -14.61
C VAL A 622 16.78 -32.68 -14.96
N SER A 623 17.58 -31.64 -14.70
CA SER A 623 17.32 -30.28 -15.19
C SER A 623 18.43 -29.88 -16.16
N LYS A 624 18.23 -30.17 -17.44
CA LYS A 624 19.19 -29.93 -18.51
C LYS A 624 18.53 -29.23 -19.68
N ILE A 625 19.36 -28.71 -20.57
CA ILE A 625 18.98 -28.14 -21.86
C ILE A 625 19.87 -28.75 -22.94
N GLY A 626 19.37 -29.00 -24.15
CA GLY A 626 20.11 -29.71 -25.18
C GLY A 626 19.85 -29.21 -26.60
N GLN A 627 20.91 -29.05 -27.38
CA GLN A 627 20.84 -28.75 -28.82
C GLN A 627 20.94 -30.06 -29.61
N LEU A 628 19.89 -30.41 -30.35
CA LEU A 628 19.85 -31.62 -31.17
C LEU A 628 20.76 -31.46 -32.40
N ASN A 629 21.66 -32.41 -32.61
CA ASN A 629 22.62 -32.38 -33.71
C ASN A 629 21.89 -32.45 -35.07
N THR A 630 22.48 -31.81 -36.10
CA THR A 630 21.97 -31.84 -37.48
C THR A 630 21.89 -33.28 -38.01
N ASN A 631 22.98 -34.02 -37.84
CA ASN A 631 23.04 -35.46 -38.04
C ASN A 631 22.69 -36.16 -36.71
N ASN A 632 21.71 -37.06 -36.70
CA ASN A 632 21.28 -37.80 -35.51
C ASN A 632 20.61 -39.14 -35.87
N SER A 633 20.55 -40.08 -34.90
CA SER A 633 19.91 -41.41 -35.09
C SER A 633 18.36 -41.42 -35.02
N GLY A 634 17.74 -40.24 -35.04
CA GLY A 634 16.28 -40.06 -34.92
C GLY A 634 15.77 -40.06 -33.48
N ILE A 635 14.50 -39.65 -33.31
CA ILE A 635 13.84 -39.56 -32.00
C ILE A 635 13.01 -40.83 -31.76
N LYS A 636 13.21 -41.48 -30.60
CA LYS A 636 12.47 -42.66 -30.18
C LYS A 636 11.28 -42.30 -29.27
N ALA A 637 10.20 -43.07 -29.33
CA ALA A 637 9.08 -42.95 -28.38
C ALA A 637 9.45 -43.57 -27.02
N THR A 638 10.20 -44.69 -27.02
CA THR A 638 10.79 -45.29 -25.83
C THR A 638 12.29 -45.58 -26.03
N VAL A 639 13.06 -45.71 -24.95
CA VAL A 639 14.48 -46.10 -25.04
C VAL A 639 14.70 -47.50 -25.64
N TYR A 640 13.64 -48.33 -25.69
CA TYR A 640 13.69 -49.70 -26.20
C TYR A 640 13.44 -49.80 -27.72
N ASP A 641 12.96 -48.74 -28.37
CA ASP A 641 12.60 -48.77 -29.79
C ASP A 641 13.84 -49.08 -30.64
N LYS A 642 13.77 -50.07 -31.55
CA LYS A 642 14.95 -50.51 -32.33
C LYS A 642 15.50 -49.42 -33.26
N LYS A 643 14.65 -48.54 -33.81
CA LYS A 643 15.02 -47.40 -34.66
C LYS A 643 14.30 -46.13 -34.20
N GLY A 644 14.93 -44.96 -34.35
CA GLY A 644 14.28 -43.66 -34.17
C GLY A 644 13.39 -43.29 -35.36
N LYS A 645 12.40 -42.42 -35.14
CA LYS A 645 11.68 -41.73 -36.21
C LYS A 645 12.53 -40.57 -36.75
N ASN A 646 12.36 -40.20 -38.02
CA ASN A 646 13.03 -39.05 -38.61
C ASN A 646 12.86 -37.80 -37.73
N ALA A 647 13.97 -37.13 -37.44
CA ALA A 647 14.02 -35.96 -36.57
C ALA A 647 14.50 -34.68 -37.27
N SER A 648 14.54 -34.65 -38.61
CA SER A 648 15.03 -33.49 -39.39
C SER A 648 14.27 -32.20 -39.08
N LYS A 649 12.99 -32.29 -38.69
CA LYS A 649 12.15 -31.15 -38.23
C LYS A 649 12.53 -30.59 -36.86
N PHE A 650 13.35 -31.30 -36.09
CA PHE A 650 13.81 -30.93 -34.74
C PHE A 650 15.33 -30.67 -34.69
N ALA A 651 16.07 -31.07 -35.71
CA ALA A 651 17.53 -30.96 -35.77
C ALA A 651 18.00 -29.49 -35.80
N GLY A 652 19.16 -29.20 -35.19
CA GLY A 652 19.70 -27.84 -35.11
C GLY A 652 18.92 -26.89 -34.17
N ARG A 653 18.17 -27.43 -33.20
CA ARG A 653 17.31 -26.67 -32.28
C ARG A 653 17.53 -27.09 -30.83
N THR A 654 17.31 -26.13 -29.93
CA THR A 654 17.46 -26.28 -28.47
C THR A 654 16.14 -26.68 -27.82
N TYR A 655 16.20 -27.65 -26.91
CA TYR A 655 15.07 -28.19 -26.16
C TYR A 655 15.42 -28.32 -24.68
N THR A 656 14.42 -28.26 -23.79
CA THR A 656 14.64 -28.68 -22.39
C THR A 656 14.69 -30.20 -22.29
N VAL A 657 15.50 -30.69 -21.37
CA VAL A 657 15.75 -32.11 -21.10
C VAL A 657 15.39 -32.40 -19.65
N THR A 658 14.39 -33.24 -19.42
CA THR A 658 13.81 -33.49 -18.09
C THR A 658 14.06 -34.88 -17.52
N LYS A 659 14.46 -35.86 -18.35
CA LYS A 659 14.80 -37.21 -17.90
C LYS A 659 16.02 -37.75 -18.64
N GLN A 660 16.80 -38.59 -17.96
CA GLN A 660 17.95 -39.31 -18.48
C GLN A 660 17.80 -40.80 -18.11
N ARG A 661 18.26 -41.70 -18.98
CA ARG A 661 18.34 -43.15 -18.72
C ARG A 661 19.43 -43.81 -19.56
N THR A 662 20.21 -44.70 -18.97
CA THR A 662 21.15 -45.56 -19.69
C THR A 662 20.52 -46.92 -19.98
N GLN A 663 20.69 -47.41 -21.21
CA GLN A 663 20.11 -48.67 -21.70
C GLN A 663 21.14 -49.39 -22.57
N GLY A 664 21.82 -50.39 -21.99
CA GLY A 664 23.08 -50.90 -22.54
C GLY A 664 24.13 -49.78 -22.60
N ASN A 665 25.04 -49.84 -23.58
CA ASN A 665 26.17 -48.90 -23.71
C ASN A 665 25.75 -47.52 -24.31
N ASN A 666 24.49 -47.11 -24.15
CA ASN A 666 23.97 -45.83 -24.63
C ASN A 666 23.12 -45.14 -23.56
N THR A 667 23.41 -43.86 -23.33
CA THR A 667 22.58 -42.98 -22.49
C THR A 667 21.64 -42.18 -23.37
N TYR A 668 20.36 -42.17 -23.00
CA TYR A 668 19.28 -41.46 -23.67
C TYR A 668 18.74 -40.33 -22.78
N VAL A 669 18.30 -39.24 -23.41
CA VAL A 669 17.66 -38.10 -22.77
C VAL A 669 16.31 -37.79 -23.40
N LEU A 670 15.35 -37.38 -22.57
CA LEU A 670 13.99 -37.03 -22.98
C LEU A 670 13.92 -35.52 -23.26
N ILE A 671 13.78 -35.14 -24.53
CA ILE A 671 13.56 -33.74 -24.96
C ILE A 671 12.08 -33.38 -24.95
N GLN A 672 11.77 -32.11 -24.63
CA GLN A 672 10.40 -31.57 -24.59
C GLN A 672 10.32 -30.13 -25.12
N ASN A 673 9.11 -29.69 -25.50
CA ASN A 673 8.85 -28.32 -25.96
C ASN A 673 8.52 -27.39 -24.78
N THR A 674 9.26 -26.29 -24.64
CA THR A 674 9.11 -25.28 -23.57
C THR A 674 7.75 -24.57 -23.56
N LYS A 675 7.00 -24.55 -24.67
CA LYS A 675 5.67 -23.92 -24.74
C LYS A 675 4.51 -24.86 -24.40
N GLN A 676 4.73 -26.17 -24.25
CA GLN A 676 3.63 -27.16 -24.15
C GLN A 676 3.83 -28.25 -23.09
N ASN A 677 5.03 -28.41 -22.51
CA ASN A 677 5.41 -29.54 -21.63
C ASN A 677 5.26 -30.95 -22.25
N THR A 678 4.78 -31.07 -23.49
CA THR A 678 4.73 -32.32 -24.25
C THR A 678 6.15 -32.87 -24.48
N PRO A 679 6.45 -34.11 -24.06
CA PRO A 679 7.68 -34.79 -24.44
C PRO A 679 7.68 -35.06 -25.95
N ILE A 680 8.80 -34.73 -26.60
CA ILE A 680 8.99 -34.97 -28.05
C ILE A 680 9.50 -36.40 -28.26
N GLY A 681 10.40 -36.86 -27.38
CA GLY A 681 10.87 -38.25 -27.33
C GLY A 681 12.30 -38.39 -26.80
N TRP A 682 12.80 -39.62 -26.85
CA TRP A 682 14.13 -40.00 -26.38
C TRP A 682 15.17 -39.89 -27.49
N VAL A 683 16.30 -39.26 -27.17
CA VAL A 683 17.44 -39.04 -28.07
C VAL A 683 18.71 -39.59 -27.42
N ASN A 684 19.61 -40.20 -28.19
CA ASN A 684 20.90 -40.68 -27.67
C ASN A 684 21.78 -39.47 -27.32
N THR A 685 22.48 -39.47 -26.20
CA THR A 685 23.41 -38.39 -25.80
C THR A 685 24.53 -38.12 -26.82
N LYS A 686 24.82 -39.07 -27.71
CA LYS A 686 25.71 -38.88 -28.89
C LYS A 686 25.12 -37.94 -29.96
N ASP A 687 23.80 -37.82 -30.00
CA ASP A 687 23.03 -37.02 -30.97
C ASP A 687 22.61 -35.63 -30.44
N ILE A 688 22.92 -35.29 -29.18
CA ILE A 688 22.43 -34.05 -28.55
C ILE A 688 23.43 -33.49 -27.53
N ASN A 689 23.91 -32.28 -27.81
CA ASN A 689 24.81 -31.56 -26.92
C ASN A 689 24.03 -30.99 -25.72
N THR A 690 24.18 -31.60 -24.53
CA THR A 690 23.44 -31.19 -23.31
C THR A 690 24.29 -30.35 -22.35
N ARG A 691 23.66 -29.33 -21.77
CA ARG A 691 24.16 -28.46 -20.70
C ARG A 691 23.24 -28.52 -19.47
N ASN A 692 23.74 -28.12 -18.30
CA ASN A 692 22.91 -28.03 -17.09
C ASN A 692 22.03 -26.77 -17.15
N LEU A 693 20.83 -26.84 -16.55
CA LEU A 693 19.88 -25.73 -16.52
C LEU A 693 19.42 -25.49 -15.08
N SER A 694 19.54 -24.25 -14.60
CA SER A 694 19.07 -23.91 -13.26
C SER A 694 17.53 -23.87 -13.18
N LYS A 695 16.99 -23.95 -11.95
CA LYS A 695 15.63 -23.47 -11.69
C LYS A 695 15.53 -21.98 -12.07
N THR A 696 14.39 -21.57 -12.62
CA THR A 696 14.06 -20.18 -12.90
C THR A 696 13.97 -19.37 -11.62
N LYS A 697 14.56 -18.16 -11.59
CA LYS A 697 14.42 -17.19 -10.50
C LYS A 697 13.80 -15.90 -11.02
N ALA A 698 12.93 -15.25 -10.24
CA ALA A 698 12.49 -13.89 -10.53
C ALA A 698 13.71 -12.93 -10.48
N LYS A 699 13.79 -12.01 -11.44
CA LYS A 699 14.90 -11.04 -11.56
C LYS A 699 14.44 -9.86 -12.40
N ASN A 700 13.80 -8.91 -11.72
CA ASN A 700 13.34 -7.66 -12.31
C ASN A 700 14.51 -6.69 -12.50
N GLY A 701 14.53 -5.95 -13.61
CA GLY A 701 15.54 -4.91 -13.83
C GLY A 701 15.49 -4.33 -15.24
N GLN A 702 15.85 -3.06 -15.36
CA GLN A 702 15.98 -2.36 -16.64
C GLN A 702 17.44 -2.39 -17.11
N TYR A 703 17.62 -2.71 -18.39
CA TYR A 703 18.90 -2.83 -19.04
C TYR A 703 18.89 -2.11 -20.40
N THR A 704 20.08 -1.78 -20.91
CA THR A 704 20.28 -1.42 -22.32
C THR A 704 21.00 -2.57 -23.01
N VAL A 705 20.50 -3.02 -24.16
CA VAL A 705 21.15 -4.09 -24.95
C VAL A 705 22.43 -3.56 -25.59
N LYS A 706 23.56 -4.26 -25.45
CA LYS A 706 24.85 -3.85 -26.02
C LYS A 706 24.81 -3.86 -27.56
N ALA A 707 25.68 -3.05 -28.18
CA ALA A 707 25.86 -3.07 -29.64
C ALA A 707 26.31 -4.45 -30.17
N THR A 708 27.09 -5.19 -29.37
CA THR A 708 27.66 -6.51 -29.66
C THR A 708 26.81 -7.70 -29.16
N ASN A 709 25.50 -7.50 -29.00
CA ASN A 709 24.59 -8.55 -28.52
C ASN A 709 24.35 -9.67 -29.55
N ASN A 710 23.94 -10.85 -29.09
CA ASN A 710 23.65 -12.01 -29.96
C ASN A 710 22.20 -12.06 -30.50
N GLY A 711 21.35 -11.09 -30.19
CA GLY A 711 19.91 -11.09 -30.50
C GLY A 711 19.02 -11.67 -29.41
N LEU A 712 17.70 -11.67 -29.67
CA LEU A 712 16.65 -12.15 -28.75
C LEU A 712 16.27 -13.59 -29.13
N TYR A 713 16.14 -14.50 -28.16
CA TYR A 713 15.85 -15.93 -28.43
C TYR A 713 14.60 -16.47 -27.73
N ALA A 714 13.95 -17.46 -28.35
CA ALA A 714 12.75 -18.11 -27.81
C ALA A 714 13.02 -19.02 -26.59
N ILE A 715 14.27 -19.35 -26.33
CA ILE A 715 14.76 -20.25 -25.27
C ILE A 715 16.18 -19.79 -24.88
N PRO A 716 16.63 -19.91 -23.61
CA PRO A 716 18.03 -19.69 -23.27
C PRO A 716 18.91 -20.64 -24.08
N TRP A 717 20.11 -20.20 -24.45
CA TRP A 717 21.02 -20.96 -25.33
C TRP A 717 20.37 -21.44 -26.65
N GLY A 718 19.40 -20.68 -27.20
CA GLY A 718 18.74 -20.96 -28.48
C GLY A 718 19.67 -20.87 -29.69
N THR A 719 19.36 -21.61 -30.77
CA THR A 719 20.09 -21.52 -32.05
C THR A 719 19.54 -20.41 -32.94
N LYS A 720 20.21 -20.05 -34.04
CA LYS A 720 19.71 -19.04 -35.01
C LYS A 720 18.28 -19.33 -35.50
N THR A 721 17.89 -20.60 -35.62
CA THR A 721 16.51 -20.99 -36.02
C THR A 721 15.45 -20.78 -34.92
N GLN A 722 15.86 -20.29 -33.75
CA GLN A 722 15.04 -19.94 -32.59
C GLN A 722 15.26 -18.48 -32.14
N GLN A 723 15.95 -17.68 -32.96
CA GLN A 723 16.07 -16.23 -32.78
C GLN A 723 14.71 -15.58 -33.11
N LEU A 724 14.25 -14.69 -32.21
CA LEU A 724 13.02 -13.91 -32.32
C LEU A 724 13.29 -12.48 -32.81
N ASP A 725 14.51 -11.98 -32.56
CA ASP A 725 14.98 -10.75 -33.19
C ASP A 725 16.50 -10.69 -33.32
N THR A 726 16.97 -9.98 -34.34
CA THR A 726 18.40 -9.90 -34.69
C THR A 726 19.15 -8.84 -33.89
N GLN A 727 20.47 -9.00 -33.77
CA GLN A 727 21.37 -8.02 -33.13
C GLN A 727 21.12 -6.58 -33.58
N ASN A 728 20.93 -6.35 -34.89
CA ASN A 728 20.77 -5.02 -35.47
C ASN A 728 19.43 -4.36 -35.10
N ASN A 729 18.40 -5.14 -34.78
CA ASN A 729 17.05 -4.65 -34.47
C ASN A 729 16.87 -4.33 -32.97
N ILE A 730 17.73 -4.87 -32.10
CA ILE A 730 17.64 -4.68 -30.64
C ILE A 730 18.87 -4.01 -30.02
N LYS A 731 19.97 -3.78 -30.77
CA LYS A 731 21.13 -3.03 -30.28
C LYS A 731 20.71 -1.67 -29.71
N ASN A 732 21.32 -1.29 -28.59
CA ASN A 732 21.07 -0.05 -27.84
C ASN A 732 19.61 0.15 -27.37
N SER A 733 18.73 -0.83 -27.55
CA SER A 733 17.33 -0.77 -27.12
C SER A 733 17.19 -1.05 -25.62
N LYS A 734 16.11 -0.58 -25.00
CA LYS A 734 15.78 -0.90 -23.60
C LYS A 734 15.26 -2.34 -23.50
N PHE A 735 15.79 -3.10 -22.54
CA PHE A 735 15.36 -4.45 -22.22
C PHE A 735 14.91 -4.54 -20.77
N ASN A 736 13.66 -4.92 -20.56
CA ASN A 736 13.03 -5.02 -19.24
C ASN A 736 12.98 -6.50 -18.82
N ALA A 737 13.90 -6.91 -17.96
CA ALA A 737 13.98 -8.28 -17.46
C ALA A 737 12.92 -8.55 -16.37
N SER A 738 12.51 -9.81 -16.27
CA SER A 738 11.54 -10.32 -15.29
C SER A 738 12.02 -11.57 -14.54
N LYS A 739 12.85 -12.40 -15.18
CA LYS A 739 13.34 -13.67 -14.62
C LYS A 739 14.66 -14.09 -15.27
N SER A 740 15.40 -14.95 -14.59
CA SER A 740 16.70 -15.49 -15.01
C SER A 740 16.77 -17.02 -14.89
N VAL A 741 17.67 -17.60 -15.68
CA VAL A 741 18.20 -18.97 -15.52
C VAL A 741 19.70 -18.95 -15.82
N PHE A 742 20.42 -19.94 -15.29
CA PHE A 742 21.80 -20.23 -15.69
C PHE A 742 21.81 -21.46 -16.62
N VAL A 743 22.58 -21.37 -17.69
CA VAL A 743 22.96 -22.51 -18.54
C VAL A 743 24.43 -22.79 -18.29
N ASP A 744 24.72 -23.86 -17.58
CA ASP A 744 25.97 -24.06 -16.84
C ASP A 744 26.36 -22.81 -16.01
N LYS A 745 27.30 -21.99 -16.49
CA LYS A 745 27.73 -20.72 -15.85
C LYS A 745 27.20 -19.43 -16.51
N ASP A 746 26.63 -19.52 -17.72
CA ASP A 746 26.12 -18.35 -18.43
C ASP A 746 24.71 -17.98 -17.92
N GLU A 747 24.53 -16.80 -17.33
CA GLU A 747 23.19 -16.29 -16.99
C GLU A 747 22.46 -15.80 -18.25
N TYR A 748 21.20 -16.21 -18.40
CA TYR A 748 20.25 -15.73 -19.39
C TYR A 748 19.07 -15.04 -18.68
N LEU A 749 18.72 -13.84 -19.13
CA LEU A 749 17.60 -13.05 -18.64
C LEU A 749 16.44 -13.10 -19.64
N TYR A 750 15.21 -13.29 -19.15
CA TYR A 750 13.98 -13.20 -19.94
C TYR A 750 13.27 -11.89 -19.68
N GLY A 751 12.89 -11.20 -20.75
CA GLY A 751 12.34 -9.86 -20.69
C GLY A 751 11.67 -9.42 -21.97
N ASN A 752 11.25 -8.16 -22.01
CA ASN A 752 10.74 -7.49 -23.20
C ASN A 752 11.77 -6.52 -23.79
N VAL A 753 11.92 -6.53 -25.11
CA VAL A 753 12.58 -5.47 -25.90
C VAL A 753 11.78 -5.27 -27.18
N ASN A 754 11.52 -4.01 -27.55
CA ASN A 754 10.83 -3.61 -28.79
C ASN A 754 9.52 -4.41 -29.00
N ASN A 755 8.72 -4.52 -27.93
CA ASN A 755 7.45 -5.27 -27.83
C ASN A 755 7.54 -6.80 -28.03
N LYS A 756 8.74 -7.37 -28.21
CA LYS A 756 8.97 -8.82 -28.27
C LYS A 756 9.47 -9.34 -26.93
N THR A 757 9.05 -10.55 -26.55
CA THR A 757 9.53 -11.21 -25.32
C THR A 757 10.41 -12.43 -25.62
N GLY A 758 11.49 -12.58 -24.87
CA GLY A 758 12.48 -13.63 -25.12
C GLY A 758 13.69 -13.54 -24.17
N TRP A 759 14.68 -14.38 -24.44
CA TRP A 759 15.90 -14.51 -23.65
C TRP A 759 17.08 -13.78 -24.32
N ILE A 760 17.87 -13.08 -23.52
CA ILE A 760 19.17 -12.48 -23.87
C ILE A 760 20.20 -12.95 -22.82
N ALA A 761 21.45 -13.18 -23.23
CA ALA A 761 22.53 -13.49 -22.27
C ALA A 761 22.86 -12.25 -21.42
N ALA A 762 23.04 -12.39 -20.11
CA ALA A 762 23.28 -11.25 -19.22
C ALA A 762 24.54 -10.44 -19.59
N LYS A 763 25.55 -11.11 -20.17
CA LYS A 763 26.78 -10.48 -20.70
C LYS A 763 26.54 -9.55 -21.90
N ASP A 764 25.42 -9.69 -22.60
CA ASP A 764 25.03 -8.86 -23.75
C ASP A 764 24.25 -7.59 -23.34
N LEU A 765 24.12 -7.34 -22.02
CA LEU A 765 23.35 -6.23 -21.46
C LEU A 765 24.23 -5.30 -20.62
N ASN A 766 23.90 -4.01 -20.63
CA ASN A 766 24.36 -3.01 -19.67
C ASN A 766 23.25 -2.76 -18.65
N LYS A 767 23.56 -2.76 -17.34
CA LYS A 767 22.57 -2.45 -16.30
C LYS A 767 22.26 -0.95 -16.33
N THR A 768 20.99 -0.57 -16.46
CA THR A 768 20.56 0.83 -16.37
C THR A 768 20.42 1.22 -14.89
N PRO A 769 20.75 2.46 -14.46
CA PRO A 769 20.41 2.94 -13.13
C PRO A 769 18.91 2.83 -12.85
N THR A 770 18.54 2.32 -11.67
CA THR A 770 17.13 2.28 -11.25
C THR A 770 16.81 3.55 -10.47
N GLN A 771 16.09 4.46 -11.13
CA GLN A 771 15.57 5.70 -10.57
C GLN A 771 14.08 5.54 -10.26
N SER A 772 13.61 6.04 -9.12
CA SER A 772 12.17 6.22 -8.87
C SER A 772 11.61 7.41 -9.65
N LYS A 773 10.27 7.56 -9.69
CA LYS A 773 9.64 8.88 -9.86
C LYS A 773 10.25 9.85 -8.83
N ILE A 774 10.33 11.14 -9.17
CA ILE A 774 10.57 12.19 -8.19
C ILE A 774 9.28 12.37 -7.37
N THR A 775 9.38 12.41 -6.04
CA THR A 775 8.23 12.55 -5.13
C THR A 775 8.33 13.87 -4.37
N PRO A 776 7.31 14.76 -4.40
CA PRO A 776 7.30 15.97 -3.58
C PRO A 776 7.47 15.66 -2.09
N GLN A 777 8.33 16.41 -1.41
CA GLN A 777 8.57 16.30 0.03
C GLN A 777 8.99 17.65 0.59
N LYS A 778 8.04 18.36 1.21
CA LYS A 778 8.27 19.65 1.85
C LYS A 778 8.59 19.44 3.33
N PHE A 779 9.85 19.20 3.65
CA PHE A 779 10.35 19.09 5.03
C PHE A 779 11.78 19.62 5.11
N ASP A 780 12.02 20.59 5.99
CA ASP A 780 13.33 21.17 6.22
C ASP A 780 14.24 20.22 7.03
N TYR A 781 15.43 19.91 6.53
CA TYR A 781 16.44 19.09 7.23
C TYR A 781 17.61 19.96 7.75
N VAL A 782 18.37 19.44 8.71
CA VAL A 782 19.67 19.98 9.12
C VAL A 782 20.79 19.24 8.38
N ILE A 783 21.77 19.97 7.84
CA ILE A 783 22.97 19.39 7.22
C ILE A 783 23.95 18.95 8.31
N TYR A 784 24.02 17.63 8.54
CA TYR A 784 24.84 17.04 9.61
C TYR A 784 26.25 16.70 9.15
N ASN A 785 26.44 16.20 7.92
CA ASN A 785 27.76 15.76 7.47
C ASN A 785 28.58 16.92 6.88
N ALA A 786 29.46 17.53 7.68
CA ALA A 786 30.41 18.56 7.23
C ALA A 786 31.34 18.07 6.09
N ASN A 787 31.66 16.77 6.05
CA ASN A 787 32.48 16.13 5.02
C ASN A 787 31.65 15.63 3.82
N GLY A 788 30.33 15.87 3.84
CA GLY A 788 29.42 15.51 2.76
C GLY A 788 29.55 16.42 1.54
N ASN A 789 28.81 16.09 0.48
CA ASN A 789 28.88 16.79 -0.80
C ASN A 789 27.47 16.99 -1.38
N TYR A 790 27.28 18.11 -2.08
CA TYR A 790 26.05 18.39 -2.86
C TYR A 790 26.31 18.22 -4.37
N TYR A 791 25.23 18.04 -5.12
CA TYR A 791 25.23 17.71 -6.54
C TYR A 791 24.19 18.58 -7.28
N LEU A 792 24.35 18.78 -8.60
CA LEU A 792 23.32 19.43 -9.44
C LEU A 792 22.41 18.40 -10.14
N ASP A 793 22.97 17.22 -10.45
CA ASP A 793 22.26 16.03 -10.88
C ASP A 793 22.67 14.88 -9.93
N PRO A 794 21.74 14.17 -9.26
CA PRO A 794 22.06 13.07 -8.36
C PRO A 794 22.64 11.82 -9.07
N ASN A 795 22.68 11.82 -10.41
CA ASN A 795 23.36 10.82 -11.24
C ASN A 795 24.80 11.22 -11.62
N ALA A 796 25.24 12.45 -11.28
CA ALA A 796 26.57 12.93 -11.65
C ALA A 796 27.68 12.15 -10.93
N THR A 797 28.71 11.76 -11.68
CA THR A 797 29.89 11.04 -11.16
C THR A 797 30.86 11.93 -10.37
N LYS A 798 30.63 13.25 -10.36
CA LYS A 798 31.38 14.26 -9.59
C LYS A 798 30.42 15.13 -8.80
N SER A 799 30.81 15.54 -7.60
CA SER A 799 30.07 16.50 -6.78
C SER A 799 30.17 17.92 -7.34
N ALA A 800 29.16 18.74 -7.05
CA ALA A 800 29.13 20.17 -7.41
C ALA A 800 29.65 21.09 -6.28
N GLY A 801 30.04 20.50 -5.14
CA GLY A 801 30.75 21.15 -4.04
C GLY A 801 30.57 20.45 -2.70
N SER A 802 31.30 20.91 -1.69
CA SER A 802 31.28 20.37 -0.32
C SER A 802 30.15 20.98 0.53
N LEU A 803 29.67 20.22 1.51
CA LEU A 803 28.73 20.67 2.53
C LEU A 803 29.39 21.37 3.73
N LYS A 804 30.72 21.47 3.80
CA LYS A 804 31.44 22.06 4.95
C LYS A 804 30.96 23.46 5.33
N GLY A 805 30.76 24.34 4.34
CA GLY A 805 30.23 25.70 4.54
C GLY A 805 28.73 25.79 4.85
N PHE A 806 28.04 24.65 4.91
CA PHE A 806 26.60 24.53 5.16
C PHE A 806 26.29 23.65 6.39
N HIS A 807 27.31 23.19 7.12
CA HIS A 807 27.13 22.35 8.31
C HIS A 807 26.28 23.05 9.37
N GLU A 808 25.37 22.30 9.99
CA GLU A 808 24.32 22.76 10.91
C GLU A 808 23.34 23.82 10.35
N SER A 809 23.39 24.13 9.06
CA SER A 809 22.39 24.98 8.40
C SER A 809 21.18 24.17 7.93
N ILE A 810 20.08 24.89 7.65
CA ILE A 810 18.84 24.30 7.14
C ILE A 810 18.93 24.08 5.62
N PHE A 811 18.52 22.89 5.20
CA PHE A 811 18.26 22.52 3.82
C PHE A 811 16.74 22.38 3.61
N THR A 812 16.14 23.32 2.89
CA THR A 812 14.71 23.30 2.58
C THR A 812 14.46 22.37 1.40
N VAL A 813 13.96 21.17 1.69
CA VAL A 813 13.66 20.15 0.66
C VAL A 813 12.35 20.48 -0.04
N PHE A 814 12.33 20.28 -1.35
CA PHE A 814 11.15 20.38 -2.20
C PHE A 814 10.60 19.00 -2.59
N GLU A 815 11.51 18.05 -2.85
CA GLU A 815 11.23 16.73 -3.41
C GLU A 815 12.37 15.73 -3.15
N LYS A 816 12.10 14.45 -3.36
CA LYS A 816 13.06 13.35 -3.22
C LYS A 816 13.07 12.44 -4.45
N GLN A 817 14.17 11.69 -4.61
CA GLN A 817 14.26 10.60 -5.57
C GLN A 817 15.11 9.46 -4.98
N ILE A 818 14.72 8.21 -5.23
CA ILE A 818 15.53 7.04 -4.89
C ILE A 818 16.30 6.63 -6.14
N ILE A 819 17.63 6.62 -6.07
CA ILE A 819 18.51 6.26 -7.19
C ILE A 819 19.45 5.15 -6.74
N ASN A 820 19.36 3.99 -7.39
CA ASN A 820 20.09 2.76 -7.05
C ASN A 820 19.96 2.33 -5.57
N GLY A 821 18.83 2.68 -4.93
CA GLY A 821 18.56 2.39 -3.51
C GLY A 821 18.99 3.49 -2.53
N VAL A 822 19.65 4.56 -3.00
CA VAL A 822 20.01 5.72 -2.17
C VAL A 822 18.91 6.78 -2.27
N THR A 823 18.40 7.26 -1.14
CA THR A 823 17.51 8.43 -1.08
C THR A 823 18.32 9.71 -1.30
N TRP A 824 17.88 10.50 -2.27
CA TRP A 824 18.36 11.84 -2.54
C TRP A 824 17.24 12.86 -2.31
N TYR A 825 17.60 14.03 -1.81
CA TYR A 825 16.71 15.16 -1.57
C TYR A 825 17.14 16.37 -2.40
N HIS A 826 16.20 16.93 -3.16
CA HIS A 826 16.37 18.16 -3.91
C HIS A 826 15.80 19.32 -3.11
N GLY A 827 16.57 20.38 -2.96
CA GLY A 827 16.23 21.46 -2.05
C GLY A 827 17.18 22.65 -2.14
N LYS A 828 16.94 23.63 -1.26
CA LYS A 828 17.66 24.91 -1.23
C LYS A 828 18.58 25.00 -0.01
N LEU A 829 19.84 25.33 -0.25
CA LEU A 829 20.83 25.68 0.77
C LEU A 829 20.55 27.07 1.37
N SER A 830 21.17 27.38 2.51
CA SER A 830 21.06 28.68 3.19
C SER A 830 21.43 29.88 2.31
N ASN A 831 22.38 29.72 1.38
CA ASN A 831 22.76 30.75 0.40
C ASN A 831 21.83 30.83 -0.84
N GLY A 832 20.68 30.16 -0.82
CA GLY A 832 19.70 30.16 -1.91
C GLY A 832 19.98 29.19 -3.06
N LYS A 833 21.15 28.51 -3.10
CA LYS A 833 21.50 27.57 -4.17
C LYS A 833 20.64 26.30 -4.08
N ILE A 834 20.02 25.92 -5.20
CA ILE A 834 19.23 24.68 -5.32
C ILE A 834 20.15 23.53 -5.74
N VAL A 835 20.11 22.42 -5.00
CA VAL A 835 21.04 21.28 -5.11
C VAL A 835 20.38 19.96 -4.67
N TRP A 836 21.02 18.84 -4.98
CA TRP A 836 20.72 17.51 -4.46
C TRP A 836 21.72 17.11 -3.36
N ILE A 837 21.20 16.54 -2.27
CA ILE A 837 21.97 16.01 -1.12
C ILE A 837 21.46 14.59 -0.78
N LYS A 838 22.33 13.71 -0.28
CA LYS A 838 21.95 12.36 0.16
C LYS A 838 21.30 12.38 1.54
N GLU A 839 20.35 11.50 1.79
CA GLU A 839 19.72 11.33 3.12
C GLU A 839 20.75 11.05 4.23
N SER A 840 21.86 10.36 3.94
CA SER A 840 22.96 10.10 4.88
C SER A 840 23.58 11.37 5.48
N ASP A 841 23.60 12.46 4.72
CA ASP A 841 24.27 13.72 5.08
C ASP A 841 23.36 14.67 5.87
N LEU A 842 22.08 14.34 5.99
CA LEU A 842 21.03 15.14 6.60
C LEU A 842 20.49 14.51 7.89
N ARG A 843 19.90 15.31 8.78
CA ARG A 843 19.10 14.85 9.93
C ARG A 843 17.82 15.66 10.06
N LYS A 844 16.75 15.05 10.59
CA LYS A 844 15.49 15.77 10.90
C LYS A 844 15.66 16.69 12.11
N GLU A 845 16.41 16.19 13.09
CA GLU A 845 16.75 16.85 14.35
C GLU A 845 18.26 16.64 14.60
N LEU A 846 18.96 17.68 15.05
CA LEU A 846 20.35 17.63 15.47
C LEU A 846 20.41 17.74 17.00
N VAL A 847 20.83 16.65 17.64
CA VAL A 847 20.99 16.57 19.10
C VAL A 847 22.47 16.51 19.44
N LYS A 848 22.93 17.39 20.32
CA LYS A 848 24.27 17.39 20.92
C LYS A 848 24.17 17.02 22.39
N TYR A 849 25.16 16.28 22.88
CA TYR A 849 25.24 15.85 24.27
C TYR A 849 26.48 16.45 24.93
N TYR A 850 26.31 17.00 26.12
CA TYR A 850 27.37 17.62 26.91
C TYR A 850 27.39 16.93 28.27
N LYS A 851 28.55 16.50 28.76
CA LYS A 851 28.68 15.87 30.08
C LYS A 851 28.98 16.92 31.13
N SER A 852 28.20 16.95 32.20
CA SER A 852 28.54 17.66 33.43
C SER A 852 29.58 16.86 34.21
N ASN A 853 30.40 17.56 34.99
CA ASN A 853 31.35 16.94 35.91
C ASN A 853 30.67 16.34 37.17
N LEU A 854 29.39 16.67 37.39
CA LEU A 854 28.58 16.19 38.51
C LEU A 854 27.75 14.97 38.12
N THR A 855 27.54 14.08 39.09
CA THR A 855 26.44 13.11 39.07
C THR A 855 25.10 13.81 39.31
N LEU A 856 23.99 13.16 38.92
CA LEU A 856 22.64 13.71 39.12
C LEU A 856 22.35 13.96 40.62
N ASP A 857 22.77 13.07 41.51
CA ASP A 857 22.51 13.22 42.96
C ASP A 857 23.32 14.37 43.60
N GLN A 858 24.55 14.63 43.13
CA GLN A 858 25.30 15.82 43.54
C GLN A 858 24.61 17.10 43.06
N ALA A 859 24.12 17.13 41.82
CA ALA A 859 23.40 18.28 41.29
C ALA A 859 22.08 18.51 42.07
N VAL A 860 21.31 17.46 42.37
CA VAL A 860 20.09 17.52 43.20
C VAL A 860 20.38 18.01 44.62
N ALA A 861 21.50 17.60 45.22
CA ALA A 861 21.91 18.07 46.54
C ALA A 861 22.17 19.58 46.56
N LEU A 862 22.82 20.12 45.53
CA LEU A 862 23.04 21.57 45.37
C LEU A 862 21.70 22.32 45.23
N GLN A 863 20.79 21.85 44.37
CA GLN A 863 19.46 22.47 44.19
C GLN A 863 18.63 22.49 45.48
N HIS A 864 18.66 21.39 46.26
CA HIS A 864 17.93 21.30 47.53
C HIS A 864 18.59 22.14 48.65
N GLY A 865 19.86 22.54 48.50
CA GLY A 865 20.59 23.38 49.45
C GLY A 865 20.39 24.88 49.28
N LEU A 866 19.63 25.33 48.28
CA LEU A 866 19.49 26.75 47.95
C LEU A 866 18.68 27.53 49.00
N LYS A 867 19.10 28.77 49.28
CA LYS A 867 18.36 29.72 50.14
C LYS A 867 16.94 29.98 49.63
N PHE A 868 16.77 30.05 48.31
CA PHE A 868 15.47 30.05 47.64
C PHE A 868 15.27 28.67 47.01
N LYS A 869 14.68 27.76 47.78
CA LYS A 869 14.53 26.35 47.41
C LYS A 869 13.64 26.16 46.18
N PRO A 870 13.90 25.13 45.35
CA PRO A 870 12.95 24.68 44.34
C PRO A 870 11.56 24.42 44.94
N GLN A 871 10.53 24.96 44.30
CA GLN A 871 9.13 24.85 44.72
C GLN A 871 8.37 23.89 43.79
N ILE A 872 7.27 23.33 44.28
CA ILE A 872 6.32 22.53 43.51
C ILE A 872 4.88 22.90 43.89
N GLN A 873 3.96 22.80 42.92
CA GLN A 873 2.55 23.08 43.12
C GLN A 873 1.74 21.77 43.21
N ARG A 874 1.63 21.21 44.42
CA ARG A 874 0.85 19.98 44.68
C ARG A 874 -0.66 20.22 44.72
N THR A 875 -1.07 21.47 44.92
CA THR A 875 -2.48 21.93 44.85
C THR A 875 -2.50 23.25 44.07
N PRO A 876 -3.38 23.43 43.06
CA PRO A 876 -3.39 24.64 42.24
C PRO A 876 -3.41 25.93 43.07
N GLY A 877 -2.51 26.86 42.74
CA GLY A 877 -2.30 28.12 43.47
C GLY A 877 -1.43 28.05 44.74
N LYS A 878 -1.13 26.85 45.29
CA LYS A 878 -0.29 26.69 46.50
C LYS A 878 1.12 26.24 46.13
N TRP A 879 2.14 26.99 46.55
CA TRP A 879 3.54 26.62 46.40
C TRP A 879 4.11 26.03 47.69
N GLU A 880 4.93 24.99 47.56
CA GLU A 880 5.57 24.27 48.66
C GLU A 880 6.99 23.83 48.25
N ASP A 881 7.88 23.61 49.23
CA ASP A 881 9.21 23.05 48.98
C ASP A 881 9.13 21.69 48.25
N ALA A 882 9.94 21.53 47.20
CA ALA A 882 10.09 20.27 46.49
C ALA A 882 11.12 19.36 47.21
N THR A 883 10.77 18.09 47.38
CA THR A 883 11.67 17.07 47.93
C THR A 883 12.83 16.76 46.97
N LYS A 884 13.92 16.18 47.49
CA LYS A 884 15.03 15.68 46.66
C LYS A 884 14.56 14.73 45.54
N SER A 885 13.51 13.93 45.77
CA SER A 885 12.98 12.99 44.78
C SER A 885 12.22 13.71 43.66
N GLU A 886 11.37 14.69 43.99
CA GLU A 886 10.67 15.52 43.00
C GLU A 886 11.67 16.34 42.17
N ILE A 887 12.70 16.92 42.81
CA ILE A 887 13.80 17.62 42.13
C ILE A 887 14.56 16.66 41.20
N LYS A 888 14.97 15.47 41.67
CA LYS A 888 15.68 14.47 40.85
C LYS A 888 14.88 14.04 39.63
N ASN A 889 13.58 13.77 39.80
CA ASN A 889 12.67 13.41 38.73
C ASN A 889 12.47 14.55 37.69
N ALA A 890 12.50 15.82 38.13
CA ALA A 890 12.43 16.99 37.26
C ALA A 890 13.77 17.37 36.59
N MET A 891 14.90 16.85 37.11
CA MET A 891 16.24 17.08 36.60
C MET A 891 16.78 15.98 35.69
N ASP A 892 16.28 14.74 35.76
CA ASP A 892 16.84 13.59 35.02
C ASP A 892 16.77 13.76 33.49
N SER A 893 17.84 14.31 32.92
CA SER A 893 17.94 14.54 31.47
C SER A 893 18.06 13.25 30.66
N SER A 894 18.47 12.13 31.28
CA SER A 894 18.52 10.82 30.63
C SER A 894 17.13 10.24 30.36
N LYS A 895 16.14 10.63 31.18
CA LYS A 895 14.71 10.40 31.00
C LYS A 895 14.10 11.45 30.07
N LEU A 896 14.28 12.74 30.39
CA LEU A 896 13.62 13.85 29.69
C LEU A 896 14.00 13.92 28.20
N ALA A 897 15.23 13.58 27.82
CA ALA A 897 15.67 13.60 26.41
C ALA A 897 15.07 12.45 25.56
N LYS A 898 14.54 11.39 26.18
CA LYS A 898 13.87 10.27 25.51
C LYS A 898 12.37 10.51 25.32
N ASP A 899 11.77 11.38 26.13
CA ASP A 899 10.36 11.75 26.04
C ASP A 899 10.13 12.69 24.84
N PRO A 900 9.15 12.40 23.96
CA PRO A 900 8.94 13.15 22.71
C PRO A 900 8.49 14.60 22.92
N THR A 901 7.99 14.93 24.13
CA THR A 901 7.56 16.27 24.53
C THR A 901 8.61 16.94 25.42
N GLN A 902 9.10 16.26 26.45
CA GLN A 902 10.06 16.84 27.40
C GLN A 902 11.45 17.06 26.80
N LYS A 903 11.79 16.40 25.67
CA LYS A 903 13.00 16.74 24.92
C LYS A 903 13.04 18.22 24.48
N TYR A 904 11.89 18.89 24.35
CA TYR A 904 11.83 20.32 24.05
C TYR A 904 12.35 21.22 25.19
N GLN A 905 12.59 20.69 26.39
CA GLN A 905 13.38 21.40 27.41
C GLN A 905 14.82 21.68 26.94
N PHE A 906 15.36 20.82 26.05
CA PHE A 906 16.70 20.92 25.48
C PHE A 906 16.73 21.66 24.14
N LEU A 907 15.58 22.17 23.65
CA LEU A 907 15.52 22.93 22.41
C LEU A 907 16.44 24.16 22.50
N ARG A 908 17.29 24.35 21.49
CA ARG A 908 18.13 25.55 21.33
C ARG A 908 17.26 26.77 21.11
N LEU A 909 17.18 27.62 22.12
CA LEU A 909 16.47 28.91 22.08
C LEU A 909 17.28 29.99 21.34
N ASP A 910 18.57 29.74 21.13
CA ASP A 910 19.58 30.54 20.43
C ASP A 910 19.82 30.07 18.98
N LYS A 911 18.84 29.37 18.37
CA LYS A 911 18.84 29.08 16.93
C LYS A 911 17.44 29.30 16.34
N SER A 912 17.35 30.32 15.48
CA SER A 912 16.23 30.49 14.54
C SER A 912 16.14 29.28 13.61
N GLN A 913 14.92 28.88 13.27
CA GLN A 913 14.61 27.79 12.34
C GLN A 913 13.99 28.30 11.03
N ASN A 914 14.01 29.62 10.80
CA ASN A 914 13.50 30.31 9.62
C ASN A 914 12.02 30.02 9.32
N ILE A 915 11.20 29.85 10.37
CA ILE A 915 9.76 29.72 10.23
C ILE A 915 9.20 31.04 9.65
N SER A 916 8.28 30.97 8.68
CA SER A 916 7.68 32.17 8.06
C SER A 916 6.63 32.78 8.98
N GLY A 917 6.39 34.10 8.87
CA GLY A 917 5.33 34.76 9.62
C GLY A 917 3.98 34.09 9.42
N THR A 918 3.67 33.69 8.17
CA THR A 918 2.45 32.96 7.80
C THR A 918 2.26 31.59 8.46
N ASP A 919 3.33 30.95 8.95
CA ASP A 919 3.23 29.75 9.76
C ASP A 919 3.07 30.09 11.24
N LEU A 920 3.76 31.13 11.73
CA LEU A 920 3.65 31.63 13.10
C LEU A 920 2.27 32.23 13.40
N ASP A 921 1.64 32.89 12.42
CA ASP A 921 0.29 33.48 12.55
C ASP A 921 -0.77 32.44 12.93
N LYS A 922 -0.56 31.16 12.59
CA LYS A 922 -1.44 30.04 13.02
C LYS A 922 -1.49 29.89 14.55
N LEU A 923 -0.43 30.29 15.25
CA LEU A 923 -0.36 30.30 16.72
C LEU A 923 -1.05 31.54 17.33
N LEU A 924 -1.24 32.57 16.51
CA LEU A 924 -1.62 33.93 16.92
C LEU A 924 -3.10 34.25 16.65
N VAL A 925 -3.85 33.33 16.03
CA VAL A 925 -5.31 33.44 15.86
C VAL A 925 -6.00 33.55 17.23
N GLY A 926 -6.84 34.58 17.37
CA GLY A 926 -7.55 34.91 18.60
C GLY A 926 -6.66 35.42 19.74
N LYS A 927 -5.39 35.78 19.49
CA LYS A 927 -4.42 36.20 20.52
C LYS A 927 -4.33 37.73 20.69
N GLY A 928 -5.49 38.38 20.71
CA GLY A 928 -5.62 39.82 20.92
C GLY A 928 -4.72 40.62 19.98
N ILE A 929 -3.93 41.54 20.54
CA ILE A 929 -3.03 42.41 19.76
C ILE A 929 -1.83 41.68 19.11
N LEU A 930 -1.64 40.39 19.40
CA LEU A 930 -0.61 39.57 18.75
C LEU A 930 -1.11 38.89 17.45
N GLU A 931 -2.41 38.94 17.15
CA GLU A 931 -2.93 38.40 15.89
C GLU A 931 -2.34 39.13 14.66
N GLY A 932 -1.95 38.36 13.64
CA GLY A 932 -1.30 38.87 12.43
C GLY A 932 0.13 39.40 12.63
N GLN A 933 0.73 39.21 13.81
CA GLN A 933 2.10 39.68 14.09
C GLN A 933 3.19 38.63 13.78
N GLY A 934 2.84 37.52 13.13
CA GLY A 934 3.77 36.41 12.86
C GLY A 934 5.03 36.86 12.12
N GLU A 935 4.94 37.81 11.18
CA GLU A 935 6.13 38.30 10.48
C GLU A 935 7.03 39.17 11.39
N ALA A 936 6.47 39.86 12.39
CA ALA A 936 7.29 40.56 13.40
C ALA A 936 8.05 39.58 14.30
N PHE A 937 7.45 38.43 14.64
CA PHE A 937 8.14 37.34 15.36
C PHE A 937 9.21 36.67 14.49
N SER A 938 8.92 36.41 13.21
CA SER A 938 9.87 35.91 12.20
C SER A 938 11.08 36.83 12.04
N GLU A 939 10.87 38.14 11.90
CA GLU A 939 11.92 39.14 11.79
C GLU A 939 12.76 39.24 13.07
N ALA A 940 12.12 39.29 14.24
CA ALA A 940 12.78 39.34 15.53
C ALA A 940 13.67 38.10 15.79
N ALA A 941 13.12 36.91 15.53
CA ALA A 941 13.81 35.64 15.67
C ALA A 941 15.05 35.54 14.75
N LYS A 942 14.94 35.95 13.49
CA LYS A 942 16.07 35.98 12.55
C LYS A 942 17.12 37.01 12.94
N THR A 943 16.70 38.21 13.34
CA THR A 943 17.60 39.33 13.68
C THR A 943 18.48 39.05 14.90
N TYR A 944 17.93 38.38 15.92
CA TYR A 944 18.64 38.08 17.17
C TYR A 944 18.98 36.59 17.33
N ASN A 945 18.80 35.80 16.26
CA ASN A 945 18.97 34.35 16.23
C ASN A 945 18.28 33.61 17.40
N ILE A 946 17.03 33.97 17.68
CA ILE A 946 16.18 33.34 18.70
C ILE A 946 15.27 32.31 18.03
N ASN A 947 14.91 31.24 18.75
CA ASN A 947 13.88 30.33 18.31
C ASN A 947 12.49 31.01 18.23
N GLU A 948 11.86 30.94 17.07
CA GLU A 948 10.59 31.61 16.76
C GLU A 948 9.45 31.17 17.70
N VAL A 949 9.39 29.87 17.97
CA VAL A 949 8.28 29.24 18.70
C VAL A 949 8.37 29.53 20.20
N TYR A 950 9.59 29.55 20.74
CA TYR A 950 9.86 30.07 22.08
C TYR A 950 9.46 31.55 22.21
N LEU A 951 9.86 32.40 21.25
CA LEU A 951 9.57 33.83 21.29
C LEU A 951 8.04 34.11 21.28
N VAL A 952 7.28 33.40 20.43
CA VAL A 952 5.81 33.42 20.44
C VAL A 952 5.26 32.87 21.77
N SER A 953 5.77 31.74 22.25
CA SER A 953 5.31 31.09 23.49
C SER A 953 5.47 31.96 24.74
N HIS A 954 6.58 32.67 24.83
CA HIS A 954 6.88 33.60 25.91
C HIS A 954 6.00 34.85 25.79
N ALA A 955 5.87 35.46 24.60
CA ALA A 955 4.96 36.59 24.41
C ALA A 955 3.51 36.24 24.79
N LEU A 956 3.02 35.05 24.40
CA LEU A 956 1.67 34.57 24.78
C LEU A 956 1.50 34.34 26.28
N LEU A 957 2.59 34.05 27.02
CA LEU A 957 2.59 33.99 28.48
C LEU A 957 2.50 35.40 29.08
N GLU A 958 3.51 36.24 28.84
CA GLU A 958 3.66 37.56 29.48
C GLU A 958 2.52 38.53 29.15
N THR A 959 1.90 38.38 27.98
CA THR A 959 0.79 39.24 27.54
C THR A 959 -0.59 38.68 27.89
N GLY A 960 -0.69 37.48 28.46
CA GLY A 960 -1.97 36.79 28.68
C GLY A 960 -2.74 36.60 27.37
N ASN A 961 -2.16 35.89 26.39
CA ASN A 961 -2.69 35.75 25.03
C ASN A 961 -2.97 37.12 24.33
N GLY A 962 -2.10 38.11 24.50
CA GLY A 962 -2.22 39.43 23.87
C GLY A 962 -3.29 40.36 24.46
N THR A 963 -3.84 40.05 25.64
CA THR A 963 -4.93 40.82 26.27
C THR A 963 -4.48 41.79 27.36
N SER A 964 -3.25 41.65 27.88
CA SER A 964 -2.75 42.47 28.99
C SER A 964 -2.72 43.97 28.68
N LYS A 965 -2.79 44.79 29.75
CA LYS A 965 -2.70 46.25 29.66
C LYS A 965 -1.38 46.73 29.04
N LEU A 966 -0.26 46.07 29.36
CA LEU A 966 1.06 46.36 28.79
C LEU A 966 1.16 46.03 27.29
N ALA A 967 0.52 44.93 26.87
CA ALA A 967 0.46 44.55 25.46
C ALA A 967 -0.42 45.52 24.64
N ASN A 968 -1.54 46.00 25.19
CA ASN A 968 -2.50 46.84 24.46
C ASN A 968 -2.17 48.35 24.44
N GLY A 969 -1.07 48.73 25.09
CA GLY A 969 -0.36 49.99 24.85
C GLY A 969 -0.86 51.19 25.67
N GLY A 970 0.10 52.00 26.11
CA GLY A 970 -0.13 53.21 26.91
C GLY A 970 1.15 54.01 27.10
N ASP A 971 1.08 55.11 27.85
CA ASP A 971 2.23 55.96 28.14
C ASP A 971 2.30 56.32 29.65
N VAL A 972 3.47 56.74 30.11
CA VAL A 972 3.65 57.40 31.42
C VAL A 972 3.79 58.90 31.18
N VAL A 973 2.80 59.66 31.64
CA VAL A 973 2.73 61.13 31.55
C VAL A 973 2.49 61.68 32.95
N ASN A 974 3.25 62.69 33.36
CA ASN A 974 3.19 63.31 34.68
C ASN A 974 3.13 62.28 35.83
N ASN A 975 4.01 61.28 35.76
CA ASN A 975 4.15 60.17 36.71
C ASN A 975 2.92 59.22 36.83
N LYS A 976 1.95 59.31 35.92
CA LYS A 976 0.72 58.50 35.87
C LYS A 976 0.60 57.70 34.55
N VAL A 977 -0.09 56.57 34.58
CA VAL A 977 -0.33 55.71 33.40
C VAL A 977 -1.54 56.20 32.60
N VAL A 978 -1.38 56.36 31.28
CA VAL A 978 -2.40 56.82 30.34
C VAL A 978 -2.54 55.82 29.19
N THR A 979 -3.66 55.09 29.11
CA THR A 979 -3.92 54.10 28.04
C THR A 979 -4.68 54.67 26.84
N ASN A 980 -5.30 55.84 27.00
CA ASN A 980 -6.22 56.41 26.00
C ASN A 980 -5.59 57.60 25.23
N GLY A 981 -4.29 57.83 25.40
CA GLY A 981 -3.55 58.87 24.69
C GLY A 981 -3.26 58.50 23.23
N ALA A 982 -3.07 59.52 22.40
CA ALA A 982 -2.73 59.37 20.98
C ALA A 982 -1.32 58.76 20.75
N LYS A 983 -0.40 58.96 21.70
CA LYS A 983 0.89 58.26 21.75
C LYS A 983 0.79 57.09 22.71
N LYS A 984 1.22 55.90 22.26
CA LYS A 984 1.26 54.67 23.05
C LYS A 984 2.61 53.99 22.89
N TYR A 985 3.03 53.28 23.93
CA TYR A 985 4.16 52.38 23.93
C TYR A 985 3.69 51.00 24.37
N TYR A 986 4.29 49.97 23.80
CA TYR A 986 3.81 48.60 23.82
C TYR A 986 4.88 47.69 24.44
N ASN A 987 4.49 46.69 25.24
CA ASN A 987 5.43 45.76 25.86
C ASN A 987 4.87 44.33 25.82
N MET A 988 5.58 43.45 25.10
CA MET A 988 5.10 42.10 24.76
C MET A 988 5.75 40.99 25.59
N PHE A 989 6.62 41.32 26.54
CA PHE A 989 7.42 40.36 27.32
C PHE A 989 7.62 40.79 28.79
N GLY A 990 6.76 41.68 29.32
CA GLY A 990 6.86 42.14 30.71
C GLY A 990 8.15 42.91 31.06
N ILE A 991 8.96 43.32 30.08
CA ILE A 991 10.32 43.83 30.33
C ILE A 991 10.27 45.13 31.14
N GLY A 992 10.91 45.13 32.30
CA GLY A 992 10.91 46.25 33.26
C GLY A 992 9.65 46.36 34.12
N ALA A 993 8.73 45.39 34.09
CA ALA A 993 7.54 45.38 34.92
C ALA A 993 7.82 44.87 36.36
N VAL A 994 8.37 45.74 37.22
CA VAL A 994 8.75 45.40 38.61
C VAL A 994 7.53 45.41 39.54
N ASP A 995 7.40 44.39 40.39
CA ASP A 995 6.25 44.05 41.27
C ASP A 995 5.53 45.21 41.95
N LYS A 996 6.26 46.26 42.36
CA LYS A 996 5.70 47.41 43.08
C LYS A 996 4.84 48.35 42.21
N ASP A 997 5.09 48.41 40.89
CA ASP A 997 4.25 49.11 39.91
C ASP A 997 4.52 48.59 38.47
N PRO A 998 4.14 47.33 38.17
CA PRO A 998 4.60 46.64 36.96
C PRO A 998 4.08 47.30 35.67
N VAL A 999 2.86 47.85 35.69
CA VAL A 999 2.25 48.49 34.52
C VAL A 999 2.97 49.80 34.19
N LYS A 1000 3.28 50.64 35.18
CA LYS A 1000 3.95 51.92 34.94
C LYS A 1000 5.40 51.71 34.53
N GLN A 1001 6.13 50.84 35.22
CA GLN A 1001 7.55 50.60 34.91
C GLN A 1001 7.72 49.87 33.57
N GLY A 1002 6.81 48.95 33.22
CA GLY A 1002 6.76 48.32 31.90
C GLY A 1002 6.48 49.31 30.75
N PHE A 1003 5.63 50.32 30.97
CA PHE A 1003 5.42 51.40 29.99
C PHE A 1003 6.56 52.42 29.95
N ALA A 1004 7.16 52.79 31.08
CA ALA A 1004 8.36 53.65 31.11
C ALA A 1004 9.54 52.98 30.37
N THR A 1005 9.71 51.67 30.55
CA THR A 1005 10.72 50.87 29.84
C THR A 1005 10.44 50.81 28.34
N ALA A 1006 9.18 50.59 27.92
CA ALA A 1006 8.78 50.62 26.52
C ALA A 1006 8.96 52.02 25.88
N LYS A 1007 8.69 53.10 26.63
CA LYS A 1007 8.92 54.49 26.23
C LYS A 1007 10.40 54.77 25.98
N ASN A 1008 11.26 54.41 26.94
CA ASN A 1008 12.70 54.62 26.85
C ASN A 1008 13.37 53.82 25.72
N ASN A 1009 12.82 52.65 25.38
CA ASN A 1009 13.29 51.83 24.26
C ASN A 1009 12.58 52.14 22.91
N GLY A 1010 11.71 53.16 22.86
CA GLY A 1010 11.06 53.60 21.62
C GLY A 1010 10.05 52.61 21.03
N TRP A 1011 9.44 51.76 21.85
CA TRP A 1011 8.48 50.72 21.44
C TRP A 1011 7.08 51.30 21.16
N ASP A 1012 7.00 52.30 20.29
CA ASP A 1012 5.77 53.02 19.90
C ASP A 1012 4.81 52.24 18.99
N THR A 1013 5.15 50.99 18.67
CA THR A 1013 4.36 50.08 17.82
C THR A 1013 4.56 48.63 18.26
N VAL A 1014 3.55 47.79 18.03
CA VAL A 1014 3.56 46.35 18.35
C VAL A 1014 4.80 45.64 17.77
N LYS A 1015 5.12 45.90 16.49
CA LYS A 1015 6.33 45.36 15.85
C LYS A 1015 7.62 45.77 16.57
N LYS A 1016 7.79 47.06 16.94
CA LYS A 1016 8.98 47.51 17.69
C LYS A 1016 9.06 46.87 19.07
N ALA A 1017 7.93 46.62 19.74
CA ALA A 1017 7.91 45.91 21.02
C ALA A 1017 8.32 44.43 20.88
N ILE A 1018 7.88 43.74 19.82
CA ILE A 1018 8.27 42.35 19.54
C ILE A 1018 9.78 42.27 19.22
N VAL A 1019 10.26 43.07 18.26
CA VAL A 1019 11.67 43.08 17.82
C VAL A 1019 12.60 43.59 18.93
N GLY A 1020 12.23 44.68 19.62
CA GLY A 1020 13.03 45.24 20.72
C GLY A 1020 13.03 44.38 21.98
N GLY A 1021 11.92 43.70 22.28
CA GLY A 1021 11.86 42.75 23.39
C GLY A 1021 12.68 41.49 23.15
N ALA A 1022 12.68 40.97 21.91
CA ALA A 1022 13.56 39.87 21.51
C ALA A 1022 15.04 40.20 21.75
N LYS A 1023 15.50 41.40 21.38
CA LYS A 1023 16.87 41.87 21.66
C LYS A 1023 17.24 41.79 23.14
N TYR A 1024 16.31 42.16 24.02
CA TYR A 1024 16.50 42.11 25.47
C TYR A 1024 16.63 40.67 25.98
N ILE A 1025 15.77 39.76 25.49
CA ILE A 1025 15.78 38.33 25.84
C ILE A 1025 17.08 37.66 25.39
N ALA A 1026 17.57 37.96 24.18
CA ALA A 1026 18.84 37.46 23.67
C ALA A 1026 20.00 37.84 24.61
N ASN A 1027 20.13 39.13 24.94
CA ASN A 1027 21.23 39.65 25.75
C ASN A 1027 21.23 39.16 27.20
N SER A 1028 20.04 38.96 27.79
CA SER A 1028 19.90 38.72 29.24
C SER A 1028 20.05 37.26 29.67
N TYR A 1029 19.75 36.30 28.79
CA TYR A 1029 19.77 34.85 29.13
C TYR A 1029 20.47 33.98 28.08
N ILE A 1030 20.11 34.14 26.81
CA ILE A 1030 20.67 33.33 25.72
C ILE A 1030 22.18 33.55 25.57
N ASN A 1031 22.61 34.82 25.55
CA ASN A 1031 24.03 35.18 25.44
C ASN A 1031 24.84 34.89 26.72
N GLN A 1032 24.17 34.49 27.82
CA GLN A 1032 24.79 34.04 29.08
C GLN A 1032 24.96 32.51 29.14
N GLY A 1033 24.84 31.82 28.00
CA GLY A 1033 25.02 30.36 27.87
C GLY A 1033 23.79 29.52 28.21
N GLN A 1034 22.75 30.10 28.82
CA GLN A 1034 21.49 29.43 29.17
C GLN A 1034 20.55 29.31 27.95
N ASN A 1035 21.03 28.67 26.90
CA ASN A 1035 20.39 28.59 25.60
C ASN A 1035 19.32 27.48 25.44
N THR A 1036 18.88 26.85 26.53
CA THR A 1036 17.78 25.87 26.57
C THR A 1036 16.92 26.10 27.82
N LEU A 1037 15.63 25.72 27.79
CA LEU A 1037 14.77 25.83 28.98
C LEU A 1037 15.36 25.04 30.17
N TYR A 1038 16.00 23.90 29.90
CA TYR A 1038 16.68 23.11 30.91
C TYR A 1038 17.83 23.90 31.57
N LYS A 1039 18.67 24.59 30.78
CA LYS A 1039 19.74 25.44 31.33
C LYS A 1039 19.21 26.68 32.05
N MET A 1040 18.13 27.30 31.54
CA MET A 1040 17.46 28.43 32.20
C MET A 1040 16.88 28.02 33.57
N ARG A 1041 16.32 26.80 33.69
CA ARG A 1041 15.79 26.31 34.96
C ARG A 1041 16.87 25.84 35.91
N TRP A 1042 17.76 24.94 35.49
CA TRP A 1042 18.64 24.20 36.41
C TRP A 1042 20.06 24.77 36.48
N ASN A 1043 20.53 25.40 35.40
CA ASN A 1043 21.91 25.81 35.17
C ASN A 1043 22.91 24.67 35.45
N PRO A 1044 22.95 23.60 34.65
CA PRO A 1044 23.83 22.44 34.88
C PRO A 1044 25.33 22.75 34.79
N ASP A 1045 25.68 23.93 34.27
CA ASP A 1045 27.05 24.43 34.15
C ASP A 1045 27.46 25.20 35.42
N ASN A 1046 26.51 25.85 36.12
CA ASN A 1046 26.68 26.44 37.46
C ASN A 1046 25.40 26.21 38.34
N PRO A 1047 25.22 25.01 38.93
CA PRO A 1047 23.96 24.63 39.57
C PRO A 1047 23.52 25.54 40.71
N GLY A 1048 22.29 26.05 40.61
CA GLY A 1048 21.69 26.97 41.58
C GLY A 1048 21.94 28.46 41.32
N VAL A 1049 22.81 28.81 40.36
CA VAL A 1049 23.09 30.20 39.97
C VAL A 1049 22.20 30.63 38.80
N HIS A 1050 21.70 31.88 38.84
CA HIS A 1050 20.98 32.52 37.73
C HIS A 1050 19.82 31.68 37.14
N GLN A 1051 18.96 31.14 38.01
CA GLN A 1051 17.82 30.32 37.60
C GLN A 1051 16.58 31.18 37.31
N TYR A 1052 15.89 30.89 36.21
CA TYR A 1052 14.75 31.67 35.72
C TYR A 1052 13.48 31.51 36.58
N ALA A 1053 13.32 30.37 37.27
CA ALA A 1053 12.13 30.07 38.08
C ALA A 1053 12.46 29.12 39.24
N THR A 1054 11.72 29.24 40.35
CA THR A 1054 11.79 28.31 41.49
C THR A 1054 10.99 27.04 41.25
N ASP A 1055 9.91 27.08 40.48
CA ASP A 1055 9.07 25.93 40.14
C ASP A 1055 9.87 24.81 39.44
N VAL A 1056 9.88 23.60 40.00
CA VAL A 1056 10.52 22.41 39.38
C VAL A 1056 9.87 22.00 38.06
N ALA A 1057 8.58 22.30 37.86
CA ALA A 1057 7.84 21.95 36.66
C ALA A 1057 7.94 22.99 35.52
N TRP A 1058 8.53 24.17 35.77
CA TRP A 1058 8.54 25.31 34.84
C TRP A 1058 9.05 24.94 33.44
N ALA A 1059 10.17 24.21 33.38
CA ALA A 1059 10.75 23.80 32.10
C ALA A 1059 9.84 22.80 31.37
N SER A 1060 9.17 21.90 32.11
CA SER A 1060 8.24 20.91 31.57
C SER A 1060 6.98 21.55 30.99
N HIS A 1061 6.38 22.50 31.71
CA HIS A 1061 5.21 23.24 31.24
C HIS A 1061 5.51 24.05 29.97
N ASN A 1062 6.68 24.70 29.91
CA ASN A 1062 7.11 25.44 28.72
C ASN A 1062 7.47 24.51 27.54
N ALA A 1063 8.15 23.39 27.78
CA ALA A 1063 8.45 22.39 26.74
C ALA A 1063 7.16 21.79 26.14
N THR A 1064 6.18 21.48 26.98
CA THR A 1064 4.86 20.99 26.55
C THR A 1064 4.15 22.00 25.65
N ARG A 1065 4.15 23.29 26.03
CA ARG A 1065 3.58 24.38 25.23
C ARG A 1065 4.29 24.55 23.89
N ILE A 1066 5.62 24.62 23.89
CA ILE A 1066 6.42 24.77 22.66
C ILE A 1066 6.21 23.59 21.72
N LYS A 1067 6.20 22.35 22.23
CA LYS A 1067 5.93 21.16 21.43
C LYS A 1067 4.54 21.20 20.79
N GLY A 1068 3.51 21.60 21.55
CA GLY A 1068 2.15 21.77 21.01
C GLY A 1068 2.05 22.81 19.88
N PHE A 1069 2.85 23.88 19.95
CA PHE A 1069 2.93 24.86 18.86
C PHE A 1069 3.71 24.33 17.63
N TYR A 1070 4.75 23.53 17.83
CA TYR A 1070 5.42 22.83 16.72
C TYR A 1070 4.47 21.86 16.00
N ASP A 1071 3.74 21.05 16.76
CA ASP A 1071 2.72 20.12 16.24
C ASP A 1071 1.64 20.85 15.43
N SER A 1072 1.09 21.97 15.96
CA SER A 1072 -0.01 22.70 15.31
C SER A 1072 0.39 23.39 13.99
N MET A 1073 1.68 23.65 13.78
CA MET A 1073 2.23 24.10 12.50
C MET A 1073 2.63 22.95 11.56
N ASN A 1074 2.53 21.70 12.00
CA ASN A 1074 3.13 20.51 11.38
C ASN A 1074 4.65 20.68 11.13
N LYS A 1075 5.38 21.06 12.18
CA LYS A 1075 6.83 21.29 12.18
C LYS A 1075 7.50 20.54 13.33
N LEU A 1076 8.81 20.42 13.28
CA LEU A 1076 9.64 19.85 14.35
C LEU A 1076 10.77 20.81 14.71
N GLY A 1077 11.06 20.92 16.01
CA GLY A 1077 12.26 21.58 16.51
C GLY A 1077 13.52 20.89 15.97
N LYS A 1078 14.54 21.66 15.58
CA LYS A 1078 15.68 21.12 14.80
C LYS A 1078 16.99 20.98 15.54
N TYR A 1079 17.17 21.68 16.66
CA TYR A 1079 18.45 21.77 17.35
C TYR A 1079 18.25 21.59 18.85
N PHE A 1080 18.98 20.66 19.46
CA PHE A 1080 18.86 20.34 20.88
C PHE A 1080 20.25 20.19 21.53
N ASP A 1081 20.44 20.82 22.70
CA ASP A 1081 21.62 20.65 23.57
C ASP A 1081 21.19 19.93 24.85
N VAL A 1082 21.56 18.65 24.99
CA VAL A 1082 21.25 17.83 26.18
C VAL A 1082 22.45 17.83 27.13
N ASN A 1083 22.34 18.54 28.26
CA ASN A 1083 23.27 18.36 29.37
C ASN A 1083 22.97 17.02 30.07
N THR A 1084 23.97 16.17 30.19
CA THR A 1084 23.92 14.84 30.82
C THR A 1084 24.80 14.83 32.05
N TYR A 1085 24.36 14.16 33.12
CA TYR A 1085 25.18 13.98 34.32
C TYR A 1085 26.14 12.79 34.16
N LYS A 1086 27.17 12.76 35.01
CA LYS A 1086 28.12 11.66 35.11
C LYS A 1086 27.49 10.41 35.72
#